data_AF-A0A917YPY2-F1
#
_entry.id   AF-A0A917YPY2-F1
#
_cell.length_a   1.000
_cell.length_b   1.000
_cell.length_c   1.000
_cell.angle_alpha   90.00
_cell.angle_beta   90.00
_cell.angle_gamma   90.00
#
_symmetry.space_group_name_H-M   'P 1'
#
loop_
_entity.id
_entity.type
_entity.pdbx_description
1 polymer ?
#
loop_
_entity_poly.entity_id
_entity_poly.type
_entity_poly.pdbx_seq_one_letter_code
_entity_poly.pdbx_strand_id
1 'polypeptide(L)'
;MIAQCLAKGGMRMGEDLMGASFSNPLGHLEDMPVVRLHDKIFEINGTNWQYCDDSQLIKPSWLQNYLIRYIQGRTQDNIIQGVKDPRAVYFLDDWEIAGQQAIKYIFIYRHWANAAQSLLNRASRHLINSMAPIAANRVNYRFWQQPDLAFQMWLSSNQRMLNFYLAHPDKCVLIAQEGFASGGFEAQPLADKLALPVSCLTPSEFKPELMTSTLDADAVAFIGDDLRKQLDELWQRLQNHAQVPAPGSCSSPYSVADHPHKPVAKPGELSHQGFKLDGLTWAELLGFLSSIPHKLLQPELFSDGFRRPYGSVEQFLSLAKITHNAGFYALTKLARLRAMQVHTGHWRIEQWDLFSDKCDDWYHKDDASLPQVIPFSLRPIGERELGVLPLIDGLADIGERELLARIAKLATPAARKVIEATLLYKPLSRPELFHQLSQLAQKVRAYELAELAMIKALRMDYQVDYLVGLGDIYYQQKLFNQALQVLEEASALSPSQVAIQVRLAQVHNALGNKESYALFKRQAQSLAPNHPMVKRWLVDKQPTSAESEVISSPANLLARQCYEVLSYEEVLKVVQANKAEGQTLDLHNLRVGFLLRDNQAWLEDANRTLSCSGATHLRTSIYRQWQKLWPRPLLNSYLGLPLDRPAYTQNKSIGATGTPMALYIDTQDPQRLQALLSLVNCHKVQIELHIVTTTEQQSEIEQLVEGWSGKVHINSLPSGYPEAKAWLACCSAALAGYPAVAKLHTYSDAPVGQICNRLLAQWYGLLGTDELLNKALSFFSHNEPAALLVPPYLPQHAELLLQESWLTAQQQKCKKYGLPEPSERVIVPTDKMFWYSPAALNTLPWPEELVEDTDFYTLLPTVLEQAEKVTQSIQLV
;
A
#
# COMPACT_ATOMS: atom_id res chain seq x y z
N MET A 1 14.82 -19.07 11.44
CA MET A 1 15.30 -19.91 12.55
C MET A 1 16.75 -20.33 12.35
N ILE A 2 17.09 -21.38 11.58
CA ILE A 2 18.49 -21.88 11.50
C ILE A 2 19.45 -20.78 11.03
N ALA A 3 19.14 -20.05 9.96
CA ALA A 3 19.96 -18.90 9.53
C ALA A 3 20.12 -17.80 10.60
N GLN A 4 19.13 -17.61 11.48
CA GLN A 4 19.24 -16.68 12.61
C GLN A 4 20.16 -17.23 13.70
N CYS A 5 20.14 -18.55 13.93
CA CYS A 5 21.07 -19.21 14.86
C CYS A 5 22.51 -19.12 14.33
N LEU A 6 22.72 -19.34 13.03
CA LEU A 6 24.02 -19.15 12.37
C LEU A 6 24.52 -17.71 12.55
N ALA A 7 23.69 -16.71 12.23
CA ALA A 7 24.05 -15.30 12.36
C ALA A 7 24.41 -14.93 13.81
N LYS A 8 23.61 -15.36 14.80
CA LYS A 8 23.88 -15.14 16.22
C LYS A 8 25.11 -15.89 16.73
N GLY A 9 25.40 -17.05 16.16
CA GLY A 9 26.59 -17.84 16.45
C GLY A 9 27.89 -17.23 15.91
N GLY A 10 27.83 -16.07 15.24
CA GLY A 10 28.98 -15.32 14.73
C GLY A 10 29.21 -15.49 13.23
N MET A 11 28.30 -16.15 12.51
CA MET A 11 28.40 -16.27 11.04
C MET A 11 27.93 -14.98 10.36
N ARG A 12 28.76 -14.41 9.48
CA ARG A 12 28.40 -13.24 8.67
C ARG A 12 27.58 -13.69 7.46
N MET A 13 26.27 -13.41 7.46
CA MET A 13 25.33 -13.90 6.41
C MET A 13 25.32 -13.06 5.12
N GLY A 14 25.96 -11.88 5.12
CA GLY A 14 25.98 -10.93 4.00
C GLY A 14 25.90 -9.48 4.48
N GLU A 15 26.25 -8.54 3.61
CA GLU A 15 26.20 -7.09 3.90
C GLU A 15 24.86 -6.46 3.50
N ASP A 16 24.24 -6.99 2.45
CA ASP A 16 22.97 -6.52 1.90
C ASP A 16 21.93 -7.63 2.09
N LEU A 17 21.35 -7.69 3.29
CA LEU A 17 20.41 -8.74 3.67
C LEU A 17 18.98 -8.37 3.30
N MET A 18 18.22 -9.35 2.82
CA MET A 18 16.81 -9.20 2.52
C MET A 18 16.04 -8.74 3.76
N GLY A 19 15.47 -7.54 3.64
CA GLY A 19 14.76 -6.84 4.70
C GLY A 19 13.51 -7.57 5.19
N ALA A 20 12.94 -7.00 6.25
CA ALA A 20 11.69 -7.48 6.84
C ALA A 20 10.54 -7.49 5.82
N SER A 21 9.65 -8.48 5.96
CA SER A 21 8.38 -8.54 5.24
C SER A 21 7.24 -8.83 6.21
N PHE A 22 5.98 -8.67 5.77
CA PHE A 22 4.81 -9.05 6.57
C PHE A 22 4.83 -10.53 7.00
N SER A 23 5.50 -11.40 6.23
CA SER A 23 5.65 -12.83 6.54
C SER A 23 6.86 -13.11 7.43
N ASN A 24 7.80 -12.17 7.57
CA ASN A 24 8.97 -12.29 8.42
C ASN A 24 9.50 -10.90 8.83
N PRO A 25 9.00 -10.32 9.93
CA PRO A 25 9.37 -9.00 10.40
C PRO A 25 10.85 -8.85 10.80
N LEU A 26 11.58 -9.95 10.96
CA LEU A 26 13.01 -9.97 11.33
C LEU A 26 13.94 -10.07 10.11
N GLY A 27 13.40 -10.01 8.90
CA GLY A 27 14.15 -10.22 7.66
C GLY A 27 14.49 -11.70 7.43
N HIS A 28 14.82 -12.03 6.18
CA HIS A 28 15.00 -13.42 5.76
C HIS A 28 16.44 -13.93 5.93
N LEU A 29 17.38 -13.04 6.26
CA LEU A 29 18.82 -13.28 6.25
C LEU A 29 19.31 -13.87 4.91
N GLU A 30 18.62 -13.53 3.83
CA GLU A 30 19.01 -13.90 2.47
C GLU A 30 19.91 -12.82 1.91
N ASP A 31 21.01 -13.21 1.29
CA ASP A 31 21.98 -12.24 0.77
C ASP A 31 21.51 -11.73 -0.59
N MET A 32 21.14 -10.45 -0.66
CA MET A 32 20.50 -9.85 -1.83
C MET A 32 21.34 -9.92 -3.13
N PRO A 33 22.68 -9.81 -3.12
CA PRO A 33 23.51 -10.06 -4.30
C PRO A 33 23.32 -11.47 -4.89
N VAL A 34 23.10 -12.48 -4.03
CA VAL A 34 22.86 -13.86 -4.44
C VAL A 34 21.40 -14.05 -4.90
N VAL A 35 20.46 -13.43 -4.19
CA VAL A 35 19.05 -13.39 -4.61
C VAL A 35 18.90 -12.81 -6.01
N ARG A 36 19.50 -11.63 -6.26
CA ARG A 36 19.48 -10.96 -7.57
C ARG A 36 20.19 -11.77 -8.64
N LEU A 37 21.26 -12.49 -8.29
CA LEU A 37 21.93 -13.40 -9.20
C LEU A 37 20.99 -14.53 -9.65
N HIS A 38 20.38 -15.26 -8.71
CA HIS A 38 19.50 -16.36 -9.05
C HIS A 38 18.25 -15.89 -9.79
N ASP A 39 17.65 -14.76 -9.39
CA ASP A 39 16.53 -14.16 -10.12
C ASP A 39 16.91 -13.83 -11.57
N LYS A 40 18.09 -13.25 -11.80
CA LYS A 40 18.59 -12.96 -13.14
C LYS A 40 18.76 -14.23 -13.98
N ILE A 41 19.22 -15.33 -13.39
CA ILE A 41 19.38 -16.60 -14.12
C ILE A 41 18.01 -17.19 -14.45
N PHE A 42 17.06 -17.18 -13.52
CA PHE A 42 15.70 -17.62 -13.81
C PHE A 42 15.03 -16.75 -14.88
N GLU A 43 15.23 -15.43 -14.85
CA GLU A 43 14.70 -14.50 -15.85
C GLU A 43 15.26 -14.76 -17.25
N ILE A 44 16.57 -15.03 -17.38
CA ILE A 44 17.19 -15.45 -18.66
C ILE A 44 16.55 -16.73 -19.20
N ASN A 45 16.04 -17.58 -18.31
CA ASN A 45 15.35 -18.82 -18.64
C ASN A 45 13.82 -18.65 -18.78
N GLY A 46 13.30 -17.42 -18.81
CA GLY A 46 11.88 -17.13 -18.93
C GLY A 46 11.03 -17.64 -17.76
N THR A 47 11.67 -17.88 -16.60
CA THR A 47 11.02 -18.41 -15.40
C THR A 47 11.32 -17.53 -14.18
N ASN A 48 10.94 -17.99 -12.99
CA ASN A 48 11.16 -17.26 -11.74
C ASN A 48 11.41 -18.24 -10.58
N TRP A 49 11.37 -17.74 -9.35
CA TRP A 49 11.57 -18.54 -8.13
C TRP A 49 10.59 -19.71 -7.93
N GLN A 50 9.51 -19.80 -8.73
CA GLN A 50 8.56 -20.92 -8.75
C GLN A 50 8.98 -22.07 -9.69
N TYR A 51 10.19 -22.02 -10.25
CA TYR A 51 10.76 -23.07 -11.08
C TYR A 51 10.80 -24.43 -10.34
N CYS A 52 10.47 -25.51 -11.06
CA CYS A 52 10.33 -26.87 -10.51
C CYS A 52 10.91 -27.95 -11.42
N ASP A 53 12.05 -27.69 -12.07
CA ASP A 53 12.70 -28.61 -13.03
C ASP A 53 11.85 -28.99 -14.24
N ASP A 54 10.95 -28.10 -14.64
CA ASP A 54 10.12 -28.24 -15.84
C ASP A 54 10.92 -28.12 -17.16
N SER A 55 12.12 -27.54 -17.10
CA SER A 55 13.05 -27.41 -18.23
C SER A 55 14.50 -27.30 -17.75
N GLN A 56 15.49 -27.64 -18.55
CA GLN A 56 16.90 -27.45 -18.15
C GLN A 56 17.27 -25.97 -18.14
N LEU A 57 17.83 -25.47 -17.03
CA LEU A 57 18.32 -24.09 -16.95
C LEU A 57 19.57 -23.89 -17.84
N ILE A 58 19.49 -22.91 -18.73
CA ILE A 58 20.62 -22.34 -19.46
C ILE A 58 21.41 -21.49 -18.48
N LYS A 59 22.66 -21.90 -18.23
CA LYS A 59 23.60 -21.20 -17.33
C LYS A 59 24.57 -20.36 -18.15
N PRO A 60 24.58 -19.02 -18.00
CA PRO A 60 25.49 -18.17 -18.75
C PRO A 60 26.97 -18.44 -18.40
N SER A 61 27.87 -18.28 -19.37
CA SER A 61 29.31 -18.50 -19.18
C SER A 61 29.94 -17.62 -18.09
N TRP A 62 29.35 -16.45 -17.81
CA TRP A 62 29.80 -15.55 -16.76
C TRP A 62 29.42 -15.99 -15.35
N LEU A 63 28.50 -16.95 -15.17
CA LEU A 63 27.99 -17.38 -13.86
C LEU A 63 29.14 -17.81 -12.93
N GLN A 64 30.02 -18.67 -13.43
CA GLN A 64 31.17 -19.16 -12.68
C GLN A 64 32.09 -18.03 -12.22
N ASN A 65 32.42 -17.09 -13.11
CA ASN A 65 33.24 -15.93 -12.77
C ASN A 65 32.56 -15.02 -11.74
N TYR A 66 31.23 -14.87 -11.79
CA TYR A 66 30.48 -14.11 -10.79
C TYR A 66 30.56 -14.77 -9.42
N LEU A 67 30.31 -16.09 -9.33
CA LEU A 67 30.38 -16.84 -8.08
C LEU A 67 31.79 -16.79 -7.47
N ILE A 68 32.84 -16.98 -8.29
CA ILE A 68 34.23 -16.90 -7.84
C ILE A 68 34.53 -15.51 -7.26
N ARG A 69 34.17 -14.44 -7.97
CA ARG A 69 34.39 -13.06 -7.49
C ARG A 69 33.60 -12.77 -6.22
N TYR A 70 32.37 -13.25 -6.15
CA TYR A 70 31.52 -13.12 -4.98
C TYR A 70 32.15 -13.81 -3.76
N ILE A 71 32.65 -15.04 -3.91
CA ILE A 71 33.35 -15.77 -2.84
C ILE A 71 34.63 -15.03 -2.44
N GLN A 72 35.47 -14.64 -3.41
CA GLN A 72 36.72 -13.92 -3.16
C GLN A 72 36.49 -12.60 -2.41
N GLY A 73 35.47 -11.84 -2.80
CA GLY A 73 35.09 -10.59 -2.12
C GLY A 73 34.70 -10.76 -0.65
N ARG A 74 34.38 -11.98 -0.21
CA ARG A 74 33.99 -12.30 1.17
C ARG A 74 35.10 -12.92 2.01
N THR A 75 36.24 -13.27 1.41
CA THR A 75 37.38 -13.94 2.10
C THR A 75 38.33 -13.01 2.85
N GLN A 76 38.01 -11.71 2.99
CA GLN A 76 38.96 -10.71 3.49
C GLN A 76 39.10 -10.64 5.02
N ASP A 77 38.14 -11.16 5.78
CA ASP A 77 38.15 -11.14 7.24
C ASP A 77 38.13 -12.59 7.76
N ASN A 78 38.95 -12.92 8.77
CA ASN A 78 39.01 -14.25 9.45
C ASN A 78 37.69 -14.63 10.19
N ILE A 79 36.55 -14.19 9.68
CA ILE A 79 35.19 -14.38 10.19
C ILE A 79 34.49 -15.41 9.30
N ILE A 80 33.79 -16.36 9.92
CA ILE A 80 33.03 -17.39 9.23
C ILE A 80 31.93 -16.73 8.38
N GLN A 81 31.95 -16.99 7.08
CA GLN A 81 30.97 -16.46 6.13
C GLN A 81 29.85 -17.47 5.86
N GLY A 82 28.64 -16.96 5.74
CA GLY A 82 27.47 -17.72 5.34
C GLY A 82 26.71 -17.03 4.22
N VAL A 83 25.97 -17.83 3.45
CA VAL A 83 25.08 -17.37 2.39
C VAL A 83 23.80 -18.19 2.48
N LYS A 84 22.66 -17.51 2.36
CA LYS A 84 21.35 -18.17 2.30
C LYS A 84 20.58 -17.66 1.09
N ASP A 85 20.10 -18.60 0.30
CA ASP A 85 19.02 -18.42 -0.65
C ASP A 85 18.35 -19.78 -0.88
N PRO A 86 17.02 -19.94 -0.65
CA PRO A 86 16.32 -21.19 -0.96
C PRO A 86 16.52 -21.69 -2.39
N ARG A 87 16.75 -20.79 -3.35
CA ARG A 87 16.98 -21.10 -4.78
C ARG A 87 18.37 -21.66 -5.07
N ALA A 88 19.33 -21.53 -4.15
CA ALA A 88 20.71 -22.01 -4.35
C ALA A 88 20.77 -23.52 -4.64
N VAL A 89 19.75 -24.28 -4.24
CA VAL A 89 19.60 -25.71 -4.51
C VAL A 89 19.64 -26.07 -6.01
N TYR A 90 19.29 -25.13 -6.89
CA TYR A 90 19.33 -25.30 -8.34
C TYR A 90 20.73 -25.04 -8.95
N PHE A 91 21.66 -24.56 -8.13
CA PHE A 91 23.01 -24.12 -8.54
C PHE A 91 24.12 -24.76 -7.70
N LEU A 92 23.84 -25.85 -6.97
CA LEU A 92 24.79 -26.46 -6.03
C LEU A 92 26.13 -26.84 -6.68
N ASP A 93 26.09 -27.46 -7.86
CA ASP A 93 27.30 -27.81 -8.61
C ASP A 93 28.09 -26.55 -9.01
N ASP A 94 27.40 -25.46 -9.36
CA ASP A 94 28.06 -24.21 -9.74
C ASP A 94 28.78 -23.58 -8.55
N TRP A 95 28.13 -23.58 -7.38
CA TRP A 95 28.72 -23.13 -6.13
C TRP A 95 29.92 -23.99 -5.74
N GLU A 96 29.82 -25.32 -5.89
CA GLU A 96 30.90 -26.23 -5.53
C GLU A 96 32.14 -26.08 -6.43
N ILE A 97 31.92 -25.86 -7.74
CA ILE A 97 32.99 -25.54 -8.69
C ILE A 97 33.64 -24.20 -8.33
N ALA A 98 32.84 -23.15 -8.16
CA ALA A 98 33.34 -21.81 -7.85
C ALA A 98 34.09 -21.74 -6.51
N GLY A 99 33.61 -22.50 -5.52
CA GLY A 99 34.20 -22.62 -4.20
C GLY A 99 35.40 -23.56 -4.12
N GLN A 100 35.85 -24.13 -5.26
CA GLN A 100 36.98 -25.05 -5.33
C GLN A 100 36.90 -26.15 -4.26
N GLN A 101 35.71 -26.73 -4.09
CA GLN A 101 35.47 -27.83 -3.15
C GLN A 101 35.56 -27.45 -1.66
N ALA A 102 35.67 -26.16 -1.31
CA ALA A 102 35.82 -25.71 0.07
C ALA A 102 34.50 -25.40 0.80
N ILE A 103 33.38 -25.29 0.07
CA ILE A 103 32.08 -24.92 0.65
C ILE A 103 31.50 -26.08 1.46
N LYS A 104 30.87 -25.74 2.59
CA LYS A 104 30.11 -26.66 3.44
C LYS A 104 28.62 -26.32 3.35
N TYR A 105 27.76 -27.34 3.39
CA TYR A 105 26.34 -27.19 3.11
C TYR A 105 25.49 -27.61 4.30
N ILE A 106 24.53 -26.75 4.67
CA ILE A 106 23.48 -27.05 5.63
C ILE A 106 22.16 -27.10 4.87
N PHE A 107 21.65 -28.31 4.67
CA PHE A 107 20.39 -28.57 3.98
C PHE A 107 19.25 -28.69 4.97
N ILE A 108 18.14 -28.00 4.67
CA ILE A 108 16.99 -27.90 5.54
C ILE A 108 15.75 -28.33 4.77
N TYR A 109 15.01 -29.28 5.32
CA TYR A 109 13.73 -29.72 4.77
C TYR A 109 12.61 -29.67 5.81
N ARG A 110 11.38 -29.73 5.31
CA ARG A 110 10.12 -29.71 6.07
C ARG A 110 9.18 -30.72 5.45
N HIS A 111 8.18 -31.18 6.19
CA HIS A 111 7.15 -32.03 5.60
C HIS A 111 6.49 -31.29 4.41
N TRP A 112 6.30 -31.98 3.28
CA TRP A 112 5.83 -31.39 2.03
C TRP A 112 4.53 -30.60 2.20
N ALA A 113 3.62 -31.14 3.00
CA ALA A 113 2.32 -30.55 3.26
C ALA A 113 2.46 -29.20 4.01
N ASN A 114 3.32 -29.14 5.03
CA ASN A 114 3.57 -27.93 5.82
C ASN A 114 4.24 -26.85 4.95
N ALA A 115 5.15 -27.26 4.05
CA ALA A 115 5.81 -26.35 3.11
C ALA A 115 4.81 -25.73 2.12
N ALA A 116 3.96 -26.55 1.50
CA ALA A 116 2.92 -26.09 0.57
C ALA A 116 1.92 -25.15 1.26
N GLN A 117 1.43 -25.53 2.45
CA GLN A 117 0.52 -24.69 3.24
C GLN A 117 1.16 -23.33 3.59
N SER A 118 2.47 -23.31 3.91
CA SER A 118 3.19 -22.07 4.17
C SER A 118 3.25 -21.14 2.94
N LEU A 119 3.46 -21.70 1.75
CA LEU A 119 3.46 -20.96 0.48
C LEU A 119 2.06 -20.41 0.16
N LEU A 120 1.01 -21.23 0.24
CA LEU A 120 -0.37 -20.80 -0.01
C LEU A 120 -0.84 -19.72 0.97
N ASN A 121 -0.47 -19.85 2.25
CA ASN A 121 -0.74 -18.82 3.25
C ASN A 121 -0.02 -17.50 2.95
N ARG A 122 1.20 -17.55 2.43
CA ARG A 122 1.95 -16.35 2.04
C ARG A 122 1.33 -15.71 0.80
N ALA A 123 1.01 -16.52 -0.20
CA ALA A 123 0.41 -16.07 -1.45
C ALA A 123 -0.96 -15.42 -1.20
N SER A 124 -1.83 -16.04 -0.40
CA SER A 124 -3.15 -15.47 -0.07
C SER A 124 -3.05 -14.14 0.67
N ARG A 125 -2.08 -13.98 1.58
CA ARG A 125 -1.79 -12.69 2.22
C ARG A 125 -1.30 -11.64 1.23
N HIS A 126 -0.43 -11.99 0.29
CA HIS A 126 -0.03 -11.07 -0.78
C HIS A 126 -1.22 -10.62 -1.64
N LEU A 127 -2.21 -11.49 -1.86
CA LEU A 127 -3.41 -11.18 -2.65
C LEU A 127 -4.34 -10.22 -1.90
N ILE A 128 -4.66 -10.46 -0.61
CA ILE A 128 -5.60 -9.61 0.14
C ILE A 128 -5.07 -8.20 0.41
N ASN A 129 -3.74 -8.04 0.50
CA ASN A 129 -3.09 -6.76 0.81
C ASN A 129 -3.11 -5.76 -0.36
N SER A 130 -3.72 -6.12 -1.49
CA SER A 130 -3.82 -5.30 -2.69
C SER A 130 -5.27 -5.05 -3.07
N MET A 131 -5.60 -3.81 -3.44
CA MET A 131 -6.91 -3.45 -4.01
C MET A 131 -7.08 -3.84 -5.48
N ALA A 132 -5.98 -4.11 -6.18
CA ALA A 132 -6.03 -4.57 -7.57
C ALA A 132 -6.71 -5.96 -7.68
N PRO A 133 -7.28 -6.29 -8.86
CA PRO A 133 -7.81 -7.62 -9.14
C PRO A 133 -6.79 -8.72 -8.81
N ILE A 134 -7.24 -9.84 -8.25
CA ILE A 134 -6.36 -10.97 -7.87
C ILE A 134 -5.49 -11.41 -9.06
N ALA A 135 -6.10 -11.52 -10.24
CA ALA A 135 -5.44 -11.98 -11.47
C ALA A 135 -4.28 -11.06 -11.93
N ALA A 136 -4.24 -9.81 -11.49
CA ALA A 136 -3.14 -8.90 -11.79
C ALA A 136 -1.83 -9.32 -11.07
N ASN A 137 -1.93 -10.03 -9.94
CA ASN A 137 -0.79 -10.60 -9.23
C ASN A 137 -0.49 -12.00 -9.75
N ARG A 138 0.01 -12.08 -11.00
CA ARG A 138 0.23 -13.35 -11.72
C ARG A 138 1.05 -14.37 -10.91
N VAL A 139 2.10 -13.92 -10.21
CA VAL A 139 3.00 -14.80 -9.45
C VAL A 139 2.28 -15.50 -8.30
N ASN A 140 1.58 -14.76 -7.45
CA ASN A 140 0.89 -15.36 -6.29
C ASN A 140 -0.39 -16.08 -6.72
N TYR A 141 -1.08 -15.56 -7.74
CA TYR A 141 -2.30 -16.17 -8.25
C TYR A 141 -2.06 -17.51 -8.94
N ARG A 142 -0.87 -17.71 -9.54
CA ARG A 142 -0.48 -18.95 -10.20
C ARG A 142 -0.66 -20.20 -9.33
N PHE A 143 -0.50 -20.12 -8.01
CA PHE A 143 -0.71 -21.26 -7.11
C PHE A 143 -2.13 -21.85 -7.16
N TRP A 144 -3.13 -21.07 -7.59
CA TRP A 144 -4.50 -21.57 -7.78
C TRP A 144 -4.82 -21.88 -9.24
N GLN A 145 -4.08 -21.28 -10.19
CA GLN A 145 -4.13 -21.67 -11.60
C GLN A 145 -3.45 -23.03 -11.85
N GLN A 146 -2.42 -23.34 -11.05
CA GLN A 146 -1.64 -24.58 -11.07
C GLN A 146 -1.55 -25.14 -9.65
N PRO A 147 -2.58 -25.84 -9.16
CA PRO A 147 -2.64 -26.29 -7.76
C PRO A 147 -1.49 -27.18 -7.31
N ASP A 148 -0.91 -27.96 -8.22
CA ASP A 148 0.21 -28.86 -7.94
C ASP A 148 1.54 -28.11 -7.76
N LEU A 149 1.63 -26.83 -8.15
CA LEU A 149 2.88 -26.07 -8.24
C LEU A 149 3.66 -26.05 -6.93
N ALA A 150 2.99 -25.78 -5.80
CA ALA A 150 3.66 -25.70 -4.51
C ALA A 150 4.31 -27.05 -4.10
N PHE A 151 3.68 -28.15 -4.50
CA PHE A 151 4.16 -29.50 -4.23
C PHE A 151 5.27 -29.91 -5.17
N GLN A 152 5.16 -29.57 -6.46
CA GLN A 152 6.21 -29.80 -7.45
C GLN A 152 7.49 -29.02 -7.11
N MET A 153 7.35 -27.77 -6.66
CA MET A 153 8.48 -26.98 -6.14
C MET A 153 9.17 -27.68 -4.96
N TRP A 154 8.40 -28.23 -4.02
CA TRP A 154 8.96 -28.99 -2.89
C TRP A 154 9.68 -30.25 -3.38
N LEU A 155 9.06 -31.03 -4.26
CA LEU A 155 9.61 -32.28 -4.79
C LEU A 155 10.93 -32.03 -5.52
N SER A 156 10.94 -31.11 -6.48
CA SER A 156 12.12 -30.74 -7.28
C SER A 156 13.29 -30.27 -6.41
N SER A 157 13.04 -29.28 -5.53
CA SER A 157 14.08 -28.72 -4.67
C SER A 157 14.68 -29.78 -3.72
N ASN A 158 13.83 -30.56 -3.05
CA ASN A 158 14.31 -31.57 -2.10
C ASN A 158 14.99 -32.76 -2.78
N GLN A 159 14.59 -33.12 -4.01
CA GLN A 159 15.26 -34.18 -4.76
C GLN A 159 16.67 -33.77 -5.16
N ARG A 160 16.88 -32.53 -5.62
CA ARG A 160 18.22 -31.99 -5.89
C ARG A 160 19.09 -31.94 -4.65
N MET A 161 18.52 -31.45 -3.55
CA MET A 161 19.17 -31.39 -2.25
C MET A 161 19.66 -32.78 -1.79
N LEU A 162 18.78 -33.80 -1.86
CA LEU A 162 19.14 -35.17 -1.48
C LEU A 162 20.21 -35.78 -2.39
N ASN A 163 20.10 -35.57 -3.71
CA ASN A 163 21.08 -36.08 -4.67
C ASN A 163 22.49 -35.50 -4.40
N PHE A 164 22.58 -34.19 -4.15
CA PHE A 164 23.84 -33.54 -3.83
C PHE A 164 24.40 -34.00 -2.47
N TYR A 165 23.54 -34.13 -1.45
CA TYR A 165 23.92 -34.66 -0.15
C TYR A 165 24.53 -36.08 -0.24
N LEU A 166 23.93 -36.96 -1.05
CA LEU A 166 24.42 -38.33 -1.25
C LEU A 166 25.76 -38.37 -2.02
N ALA A 167 25.98 -37.42 -2.92
CA ALA A 167 27.25 -37.29 -3.66
C ALA A 167 28.38 -36.69 -2.82
N HIS A 168 28.07 -35.87 -1.82
CA HIS A 168 29.04 -35.13 -1.01
C HIS A 168 28.77 -35.22 0.52
N PRO A 169 28.65 -36.44 1.09
CA PRO A 169 28.18 -36.63 2.46
C PRO A 169 29.11 -36.01 3.51
N ASP A 170 30.40 -35.91 3.24
CA ASP A 170 31.47 -35.38 4.10
C ASP A 170 31.47 -33.84 4.20
N LYS A 171 30.73 -33.14 3.34
CA LYS A 171 30.60 -31.67 3.35
C LYS A 171 29.21 -31.17 3.72
N CYS A 172 28.24 -32.07 3.83
CA CYS A 172 26.84 -31.73 4.00
C CYS A 172 26.29 -32.18 5.36
N VAL A 173 25.36 -31.41 5.91
CA VAL A 173 24.46 -31.84 6.99
C VAL A 173 23.03 -31.63 6.53
N LEU A 174 22.17 -32.63 6.77
CA LEU A 174 20.76 -32.63 6.43
C LEU A 174 19.92 -32.60 7.71
N ILE A 175 19.07 -31.58 7.82
CA ILE A 175 18.33 -31.23 9.03
C ILE A 175 16.85 -31.04 8.69
N ALA A 176 15.97 -31.79 9.36
CA ALA A 176 14.55 -31.49 9.36
C ALA A 176 14.30 -30.25 10.25
N GLN A 177 13.51 -29.30 9.77
CA GLN A 177 13.22 -28.09 10.53
C GLN A 177 12.53 -28.42 11.87
N GLU A 178 11.58 -29.36 11.86
CA GLU A 178 10.85 -29.83 13.03
C GLU A 178 11.82 -30.48 14.04
N GLY A 179 12.76 -31.29 13.55
CA GLY A 179 13.82 -31.90 14.36
C GLY A 179 14.72 -30.85 15.02
N PHE A 180 15.18 -29.85 14.25
CA PHE A 180 15.98 -28.75 14.79
C PHE A 180 15.22 -27.91 15.83
N ALA A 181 13.95 -27.59 15.54
CA ALA A 181 13.12 -26.79 16.42
C ALA A 181 12.84 -27.49 17.77
N SER A 182 12.82 -28.83 17.79
CA SER A 182 12.63 -29.60 19.02
C SER A 182 13.81 -29.50 20.00
N GLY A 183 15.00 -29.19 19.50
CA GLY A 183 16.24 -29.19 20.30
C GLY A 183 16.71 -30.56 20.78
N GLY A 184 16.05 -31.66 20.37
CA GLY A 184 16.35 -33.01 20.83
C GLY A 184 17.55 -33.69 20.13
N PHE A 185 18.58 -32.94 19.74
CA PHE A 185 19.75 -33.46 19.02
C PHE A 185 21.06 -32.91 19.60
N GLU A 186 22.16 -33.62 19.38
CA GLU A 186 23.51 -33.17 19.78
C GLU A 186 24.10 -32.25 18.71
N ALA A 187 24.34 -30.99 19.04
CA ALA A 187 24.86 -30.00 18.09
C ALA A 187 26.37 -30.14 17.83
N GLN A 188 27.15 -30.64 18.79
CA GLN A 188 28.62 -30.71 18.70
C GLN A 188 29.11 -31.54 17.50
N PRO A 189 28.62 -32.77 17.24
CA PRO A 189 29.11 -33.57 16.11
C PRO A 189 28.83 -32.90 14.75
N LEU A 190 27.73 -32.16 14.63
CA LEU A 190 27.37 -31.43 13.42
C LEU A 190 28.26 -30.19 13.24
N ALA A 191 28.54 -29.49 14.34
CA ALA A 191 29.40 -28.32 14.37
C ALA A 191 30.84 -28.70 13.98
N ASP A 192 31.37 -29.78 14.54
CA ASP A 192 32.70 -30.31 14.22
C ASP A 192 32.83 -30.68 12.74
N LYS A 193 31.81 -31.38 12.19
CA LYS A 193 31.79 -31.77 10.78
C LYS A 193 31.84 -30.57 9.83
N LEU A 194 31.20 -29.46 10.21
CA LEU A 194 31.14 -28.23 9.41
C LEU A 194 32.23 -27.22 9.78
N ALA A 195 33.07 -27.51 10.77
CA ALA A 195 34.02 -26.58 11.36
C ALA A 195 33.37 -25.25 11.81
N LEU A 196 32.22 -25.36 12.49
CA LEU A 196 31.45 -24.23 13.00
C LEU A 196 31.47 -24.19 14.54
N PRO A 197 31.32 -23.01 15.17
CA PRO A 197 30.99 -22.92 16.59
C PRO A 197 29.66 -23.63 16.89
N VAL A 198 29.58 -24.34 18.02
CA VAL A 198 28.35 -25.04 18.45
C VAL A 198 27.16 -24.08 18.61
N SER A 199 27.44 -22.82 18.99
CA SER A 199 26.44 -21.76 19.09
C SER A 199 25.68 -21.52 17.78
N CYS A 200 26.31 -21.75 16.61
CA CYS A 200 25.68 -21.63 15.30
C CYS A 200 24.54 -22.65 15.08
N LEU A 201 24.61 -23.80 15.74
CA LEU A 201 23.65 -24.91 15.61
C LEU A 201 22.83 -25.15 16.88
N THR A 202 22.82 -24.19 17.81
CA THR A 202 22.02 -24.29 19.05
C THR A 202 20.70 -23.53 18.89
N PRO A 203 19.52 -24.19 19.02
CA PRO A 203 18.22 -23.53 18.90
C PRO A 203 17.94 -22.65 20.14
N SER A 204 18.34 -21.38 20.08
CA SER A 204 18.30 -20.46 21.24
C SER A 204 17.13 -19.48 21.26
N GLU A 205 16.50 -19.17 20.13
CA GLU A 205 15.30 -18.31 20.06
C GLU A 205 14.40 -18.67 18.88
N PHE A 206 13.58 -19.69 19.06
CA PHE A 206 12.48 -19.97 18.15
C PHE A 206 11.14 -19.68 18.83
N LYS A 207 10.25 -18.94 18.15
CA LYS A 207 8.86 -18.78 18.58
C LYS A 207 8.03 -19.92 17.99
N PRO A 208 7.56 -20.88 18.81
CA PRO A 208 6.81 -22.04 18.33
C PRO A 208 5.60 -21.67 17.45
N GLU A 209 4.98 -20.53 17.75
CA GLU A 209 3.86 -19.91 17.02
C GLU A 209 4.15 -19.62 15.54
N LEU A 210 5.42 -19.55 15.13
CA LEU A 210 5.82 -19.37 13.72
C LEU A 210 5.84 -20.69 12.93
N MET A 211 5.73 -21.85 13.59
CA MET A 211 5.42 -23.13 12.94
C MET A 211 3.91 -23.29 12.84
N THR A 212 3.38 -23.32 11.62
CA THR A 212 2.05 -23.86 11.37
C THR A 212 2.12 -25.38 11.32
N SER A 213 1.45 -26.04 12.26
CA SER A 213 1.25 -27.50 12.30
C SER A 213 -0.12 -27.93 11.76
N THR A 214 -0.99 -26.98 11.43
CA THR A 214 -2.34 -27.25 10.93
C THR A 214 -2.35 -27.34 9.40
N LEU A 215 -2.80 -28.49 8.92
CA LEU A 215 -2.97 -28.79 7.51
C LEU A 215 -4.41 -28.64 7.10
N ASP A 216 -4.62 -27.99 5.96
CA ASP A 216 -5.92 -27.93 5.33
C ASP A 216 -6.18 -29.21 4.54
N ALA A 217 -7.28 -29.90 4.86
CA ALA A 217 -7.72 -31.08 4.10
C ALA A 217 -7.94 -30.73 2.62
N ASP A 218 -8.43 -29.52 2.35
CA ASP A 218 -8.63 -29.00 0.99
C ASP A 218 -7.28 -28.84 0.27
N ALA A 219 -6.25 -28.32 0.93
CA ALA A 219 -4.92 -28.17 0.30
C ALA A 219 -4.30 -29.51 -0.12
N VAL A 220 -4.63 -30.61 0.59
CA VAL A 220 -4.18 -31.97 0.24
C VAL A 220 -5.08 -32.62 -0.83
N ALA A 221 -6.35 -32.19 -0.94
CA ALA A 221 -7.25 -32.65 -2.00
C ALA A 221 -6.83 -32.18 -3.41
N PHE A 222 -5.84 -31.28 -3.51
CA PHE A 222 -5.29 -30.80 -4.78
C PHE A 222 -4.42 -31.81 -5.52
N ILE A 223 -3.73 -32.71 -4.80
CA ILE A 223 -2.70 -33.56 -5.41
C ILE A 223 -3.26 -34.91 -5.83
N GLY A 224 -2.92 -35.35 -7.03
CA GLY A 224 -3.19 -36.72 -7.47
C GLY A 224 -2.42 -37.75 -6.64
N ASP A 225 -2.95 -38.98 -6.56
CA ASP A 225 -2.37 -40.06 -5.77
C ASP A 225 -0.91 -40.35 -6.12
N ASP A 226 -0.54 -40.21 -7.40
CA ASP A 226 0.82 -40.42 -7.88
C ASP A 226 1.80 -39.38 -7.33
N LEU A 227 1.47 -38.08 -7.46
CA LEU A 227 2.30 -37.00 -6.91
C LEU A 227 2.42 -37.13 -5.39
N ARG A 228 1.33 -37.47 -4.71
CA ARG A 228 1.35 -37.72 -3.26
C ARG A 228 2.31 -38.84 -2.88
N LYS A 229 2.27 -39.95 -3.60
CA LYS A 229 3.18 -41.07 -3.38
C LYS A 229 4.65 -40.65 -3.55
N GLN A 230 4.96 -39.88 -4.61
CA GLN A 230 6.32 -39.37 -4.83
C GLN A 230 6.80 -38.46 -3.69
N LEU A 231 5.93 -37.58 -3.18
CA LEU A 231 6.23 -36.70 -2.04
C LEU A 231 6.51 -37.49 -0.76
N ASP A 232 5.67 -38.49 -0.46
CA ASP A 232 5.82 -39.35 0.72
C ASP A 232 7.10 -40.20 0.64
N GLU A 233 7.39 -40.78 -0.53
CA GLU A 233 8.62 -41.56 -0.76
C GLU A 233 9.87 -40.70 -0.60
N LEU A 234 9.90 -39.50 -1.18
CA LEU A 234 11.04 -38.58 -1.02
C LEU A 234 11.19 -38.11 0.42
N TRP A 235 10.09 -37.80 1.11
CA TRP A 235 10.12 -37.42 2.52
C TRP A 235 10.73 -38.52 3.40
N GLN A 236 10.32 -39.77 3.20
CA GLN A 236 10.90 -40.91 3.94
C GLN A 236 12.40 -41.08 3.66
N ARG A 237 12.82 -40.90 2.41
CA ARG A 237 14.25 -40.93 2.07
C ARG A 237 15.04 -39.83 2.77
N LEU A 238 14.52 -38.60 2.82
CA LEU A 238 15.15 -37.50 3.57
C LEU A 238 15.25 -37.82 5.06
N GLN A 239 14.19 -38.35 5.66
CA GLN A 239 14.15 -38.75 7.07
C GLN A 239 15.20 -39.82 7.39
N ASN A 240 15.35 -40.83 6.54
CA ASN A 240 16.32 -41.92 6.73
C ASN A 240 17.79 -41.44 6.64
N HIS A 241 18.05 -40.35 5.93
CA HIS A 241 19.41 -39.83 5.72
C HIS A 241 19.77 -38.64 6.61
N ALA A 242 18.79 -37.98 7.22
CA ALA A 242 19.01 -36.77 8.01
C ALA A 242 19.75 -37.07 9.30
N GLN A 243 20.75 -36.24 9.63
CA GLN A 243 21.40 -36.28 10.94
C GLN A 243 20.46 -35.82 12.05
N VAL A 244 19.54 -34.92 11.71
CA VAL A 244 18.49 -34.44 12.62
C VAL A 244 17.15 -34.67 11.91
N PRO A 245 16.56 -35.88 12.01
CA PRO A 245 15.26 -36.16 11.40
C PRO A 245 14.14 -35.45 12.17
N ALA A 246 12.98 -35.29 11.54
CA ALA A 246 11.78 -34.89 12.27
C ALA A 246 11.43 -35.99 13.30
N PRO A 247 10.96 -35.63 14.51
CA PRO A 247 10.60 -36.60 15.53
C PRO A 247 9.56 -37.60 14.99
N GLY A 248 9.69 -38.87 15.41
CA GLY A 248 8.99 -40.05 14.85
C GLY A 248 7.45 -40.06 14.96
N SER A 249 6.83 -38.96 15.37
CA SER A 249 5.38 -38.75 15.35
C SER A 249 4.86 -38.04 14.09
N CYS A 250 5.71 -37.73 13.11
CA CYS A 250 5.24 -37.34 11.77
C CYS A 250 4.73 -38.54 10.94
N SER A 251 4.12 -39.55 11.58
CA SER A 251 3.13 -40.40 10.92
C SER A 251 1.88 -39.56 10.72
N SER A 252 1.80 -38.88 9.57
CA SER A 252 0.66 -38.09 9.09
C SER A 252 0.03 -37.12 10.10
N PRO A 253 0.24 -35.79 9.97
CA PRO A 253 -0.52 -34.81 10.75
C PRO A 253 -1.95 -34.69 10.18
N TYR A 254 -2.70 -35.79 10.11
CA TYR A 254 -4.17 -35.75 10.01
C TYR A 254 -4.75 -35.68 11.43
N SER A 255 -4.32 -34.67 12.18
CA SER A 255 -5.13 -34.18 13.29
C SER A 255 -5.92 -33.02 12.71
N VAL A 256 -7.19 -33.29 12.39
CA VAL A 256 -8.19 -32.23 12.25
C VAL A 256 -8.33 -31.62 13.64
N ALA A 257 -7.50 -30.64 13.94
CA ALA A 257 -7.59 -29.90 15.18
C ALA A 257 -8.48 -28.67 14.93
N ASP A 258 -9.76 -28.80 15.30
CA ASP A 258 -10.39 -27.73 16.07
C ASP A 258 -9.46 -27.40 17.24
N HIS A 259 -9.15 -26.13 17.54
CA HIS A 259 -8.89 -25.63 18.91
C HIS A 259 -8.33 -24.18 19.01
N PRO A 260 -8.44 -23.56 20.21
CA PRO A 260 -8.67 -22.13 20.44
C PRO A 260 -7.41 -21.30 20.79
N HIS A 261 -7.60 -19.98 20.81
CA HIS A 261 -6.60 -18.95 21.12
C HIS A 261 -6.25 -18.84 22.61
N LYS A 262 -4.99 -18.43 22.91
CA LYS A 262 -4.70 -17.46 23.97
C LYS A 262 -3.55 -16.50 23.58
N PRO A 263 -3.54 -15.24 24.10
CA PRO A 263 -2.70 -14.13 23.61
C PRO A 263 -1.61 -13.72 24.62
N VAL A 264 -0.86 -12.62 24.31
CA VAL A 264 -0.09 -11.65 25.17
C VAL A 264 1.29 -11.34 24.54
N ALA A 265 1.86 -10.14 24.42
CA ALA A 265 1.52 -8.75 24.77
C ALA A 265 2.29 -7.75 23.87
N LYS A 266 1.85 -6.49 23.94
CA LYS A 266 2.30 -5.25 23.30
C LYS A 266 3.53 -4.59 24.02
N PRO A 267 3.86 -3.29 23.86
CA PRO A 267 4.28 -2.45 22.71
C PRO A 267 5.53 -1.56 23.03
N GLY A 268 5.92 -0.71 22.07
CA GLY A 268 6.61 0.60 22.29
C GLY A 268 7.73 0.82 21.28
N GLU A 269 8.01 1.95 20.63
CA GLU A 269 7.34 3.22 20.23
C GLU A 269 8.25 3.96 19.20
N LEU A 270 7.70 4.88 18.35
CA LEU A 270 8.37 6.03 17.64
C LEU A 270 8.26 6.19 16.09
N SER A 271 7.19 6.89 15.70
CA SER A 271 7.06 8.12 14.87
C SER A 271 8.05 8.57 13.76
N HIS A 272 7.40 9.18 12.77
CA HIS A 272 7.89 9.91 11.58
C HIS A 272 8.35 11.37 11.82
N GLN A 273 9.44 11.74 11.15
CA GLN A 273 9.69 13.11 10.64
C GLN A 273 10.42 13.04 9.28
N GLY A 274 10.00 13.87 8.32
CA GLY A 274 10.81 14.52 7.29
C GLY A 274 11.67 13.68 6.34
N PHE A 275 11.35 13.69 5.04
CA PHE A 275 12.35 13.33 4.02
C PHE A 275 12.71 14.56 3.19
N LYS A 276 13.83 15.20 3.56
CA LYS A 276 14.55 16.14 2.70
C LYS A 276 15.43 15.34 1.75
N LEU A 277 14.91 15.00 0.56
CA LEU A 277 15.66 14.19 -0.42
C LEU A 277 16.83 14.96 -1.03
N ASP A 278 16.79 16.29 -1.01
CA ASP A 278 17.83 17.18 -1.57
C ASP A 278 19.21 17.00 -0.92
N GLY A 279 19.27 16.50 0.32
CA GLY A 279 20.52 16.28 1.08
C GLY A 279 21.08 14.85 1.00
N LEU A 280 20.33 13.89 0.44
CA LEU A 280 20.78 12.49 0.37
C LEU A 280 21.89 12.32 -0.67
N THR A 281 22.74 11.32 -0.54
CA THR A 281 23.67 10.87 -1.60
C THR A 281 22.94 10.09 -2.69
N TRP A 282 23.58 9.79 -3.83
CA TRP A 282 22.95 9.02 -4.91
C TRP A 282 22.54 7.61 -4.48
N ALA A 283 23.36 6.97 -3.62
CA ALA A 283 23.07 5.64 -3.09
C ALA A 283 21.87 5.67 -2.14
N GLU A 284 21.78 6.69 -1.28
CA GLU A 284 20.65 6.86 -0.35
C GLU A 284 19.36 7.21 -1.07
N LEU A 285 19.42 8.05 -2.11
CA LEU A 285 18.26 8.35 -2.94
C LEU A 285 17.78 7.12 -3.72
N LEU A 286 18.68 6.42 -4.40
CA LEU A 286 18.30 5.22 -5.17
C LEU A 286 17.82 4.11 -4.24
N GLY A 287 18.45 3.97 -3.07
CA GLY A 287 18.01 3.09 -1.99
C GLY A 287 16.58 3.44 -1.57
N PHE A 288 16.33 4.71 -1.26
CA PHE A 288 15.02 5.23 -0.90
C PHE A 288 13.96 5.03 -2.00
N LEU A 289 14.25 5.41 -3.25
CA LEU A 289 13.34 5.21 -4.39
C LEU A 289 13.10 3.73 -4.69
N SER A 290 14.11 2.88 -4.51
CA SER A 290 13.97 1.43 -4.68
C SER A 290 13.23 0.74 -3.54
N SER A 291 13.22 1.33 -2.34
CA SER A 291 12.47 0.83 -1.20
C SER A 291 11.00 1.26 -1.22
N ILE A 292 10.66 2.31 -1.96
CA ILE A 292 9.27 2.72 -2.17
C ILE A 292 8.60 1.74 -3.15
N PRO A 293 7.46 1.13 -2.78
CA PRO A 293 6.72 0.25 -3.68
C PRO A 293 6.35 0.93 -5.00
N HIS A 294 6.55 0.26 -6.14
CA HIS A 294 6.36 0.79 -7.49
C HIS A 294 5.00 1.47 -7.79
N LYS A 295 3.95 1.13 -7.03
CA LYS A 295 2.60 1.72 -7.15
C LYS A 295 2.43 3.02 -6.35
N LEU A 296 3.32 3.27 -5.40
CA LEU A 296 3.39 4.46 -4.54
C LEU A 296 4.48 5.43 -5.01
N LEU A 297 5.42 4.93 -5.82
CA LEU A 297 6.29 5.78 -6.61
C LEU A 297 5.41 6.64 -7.52
N GLN A 298 5.45 7.95 -7.32
CA GLN A 298 4.86 8.92 -8.23
C GLN A 298 5.98 9.52 -9.10
N PRO A 299 5.71 9.93 -10.36
CA PRO A 299 6.70 10.54 -11.24
C PRO A 299 7.49 11.68 -10.57
N GLU A 300 6.85 12.42 -9.68
CA GLU A 300 7.36 13.58 -8.96
C GLU A 300 8.46 13.20 -7.96
N LEU A 301 8.49 11.99 -7.40
CA LEU A 301 9.56 11.53 -6.48
C LEU A 301 10.91 11.35 -7.18
N PHE A 302 10.89 11.12 -8.50
CA PHE A 302 12.11 10.97 -9.29
C PHE A 302 12.69 12.32 -9.71
N SER A 303 11.92 13.39 -9.56
CA SER A 303 12.31 14.72 -10.02
C SER A 303 13.53 15.25 -9.27
N ASP A 304 13.67 14.96 -7.98
CA ASP A 304 14.89 15.28 -7.20
C ASP A 304 16.11 14.46 -7.65
N GLY A 305 15.90 13.21 -8.10
CA GLY A 305 16.95 12.38 -8.68
C GLY A 305 17.47 12.92 -10.02
N PHE A 306 16.57 13.40 -10.87
CA PHE A 306 16.96 13.96 -12.17
C PHE A 306 17.53 15.38 -12.11
N ARG A 307 17.36 16.08 -10.98
CA ARG A 307 17.90 17.43 -10.69
C ARG A 307 19.28 17.43 -10.02
N ARG A 308 19.76 16.27 -9.55
CA ARG A 308 21.13 16.11 -9.01
C ARG A 308 22.20 16.29 -10.10
N PRO A 309 23.44 16.69 -9.71
CA PRO A 309 24.60 16.62 -10.60
C PRO A 309 24.75 15.20 -11.16
N TYR A 310 25.39 15.08 -12.34
CA TYR A 310 25.61 13.80 -13.02
C TYR A 310 26.11 12.70 -12.06
N GLY A 311 25.26 11.71 -11.79
CA GLY A 311 25.63 10.45 -11.12
C GLY A 311 26.38 9.49 -12.04
N SER A 312 26.84 8.34 -11.55
CA SER A 312 27.50 7.31 -12.36
C SER A 312 26.53 6.67 -13.37
N VAL A 313 27.10 5.98 -14.37
CA VAL A 313 26.32 5.23 -15.37
C VAL A 313 25.41 4.22 -14.68
N GLU A 314 25.93 3.49 -13.69
CA GLU A 314 25.14 2.51 -12.93
C GLU A 314 24.01 3.14 -12.12
N GLN A 315 24.21 4.35 -11.60
CA GLN A 315 23.19 5.06 -10.81
C GLN A 315 21.99 5.45 -11.67
N PHE A 316 22.24 5.99 -12.86
CA PHE A 316 21.17 6.32 -13.79
C PHE A 316 20.53 5.09 -14.46
N LEU A 317 21.29 4.01 -14.71
CA LEU A 317 20.68 2.74 -15.14
C LEU A 317 19.82 2.10 -14.04
N SER A 318 20.20 2.28 -12.77
CA SER A 318 19.38 1.83 -11.63
C SER A 318 18.12 2.67 -11.49
N LEU A 319 18.22 3.99 -11.64
CA LEU A 319 17.06 4.87 -11.71
C LEU A 319 16.12 4.49 -12.86
N ALA A 320 16.67 4.17 -14.03
CA ALA A 320 15.90 3.72 -15.19
C ALA A 320 15.11 2.45 -14.88
N LYS A 321 15.73 1.47 -14.23
CA LYS A 321 15.08 0.22 -13.81
C LYS A 321 13.95 0.50 -12.81
N ILE A 322 14.18 1.36 -11.82
CA ILE A 322 13.17 1.73 -10.83
C ILE A 322 11.97 2.41 -11.51
N THR A 323 12.21 3.36 -12.42
CA THR A 323 11.14 4.03 -13.17
C THR A 323 10.43 3.10 -14.16
N HIS A 324 11.13 2.13 -14.73
CA HIS A 324 10.55 1.17 -15.68
C HIS A 324 9.62 0.20 -14.97
N ASN A 325 10.07 -0.34 -13.83
CA ASN A 325 9.29 -1.24 -12.99
C ASN A 325 8.06 -0.55 -12.36
N ALA A 326 8.11 0.78 -12.22
CA ALA A 326 6.97 1.61 -11.83
C ALA A 326 6.06 2.03 -12.99
N GLY A 327 6.34 1.58 -14.22
CA GLY A 327 5.52 1.92 -15.40
C GLY A 327 5.74 3.34 -15.93
N PHE A 328 6.76 4.05 -15.45
CA PHE A 328 7.12 5.40 -15.90
C PHE A 328 8.10 5.33 -17.06
N TYR A 329 7.61 4.89 -18.22
CA TYR A 329 8.42 4.67 -19.41
C TYR A 329 9.10 5.94 -19.93
N ALA A 330 8.49 7.12 -19.74
CA ALA A 330 9.10 8.41 -20.07
C ALA A 330 10.33 8.72 -19.18
N LEU A 331 10.23 8.45 -17.87
CA LEU A 331 11.33 8.64 -16.92
C LEU A 331 12.41 7.57 -17.10
N THR A 332 12.03 6.36 -17.52
CA THR A 332 12.97 5.30 -17.89
C THR A 332 13.87 5.74 -19.03
N LYS A 333 13.26 6.29 -20.10
CA LYS A 333 14.00 6.84 -21.24
C LYS A 333 14.91 7.99 -20.79
N LEU A 334 14.42 8.88 -19.91
CA LEU A 334 15.20 9.99 -19.38
C LEU A 334 16.43 9.54 -18.55
N ALA A 335 16.29 8.50 -17.74
CA ALA A 335 17.36 7.92 -16.94
C ALA A 335 18.41 7.19 -17.78
N ARG A 336 18.00 6.38 -18.76
CA ARG A 336 18.96 5.73 -19.68
C ARG A 336 19.72 6.75 -20.53
N LEU A 337 19.05 7.83 -20.91
CA LEU A 337 19.69 8.99 -21.50
C LEU A 337 20.78 9.53 -20.55
N ARG A 338 20.46 9.92 -19.31
CA ARG A 338 21.47 10.45 -18.38
C ARG A 338 22.65 9.49 -18.17
N ALA A 339 22.42 8.18 -18.11
CA ALA A 339 23.48 7.17 -18.05
C ALA A 339 24.43 7.23 -19.25
N MET A 340 23.89 7.43 -20.46
CA MET A 340 24.68 7.56 -21.70
C MET A 340 25.58 8.79 -21.69
N GLN A 341 25.06 9.94 -21.25
CA GLN A 341 25.85 11.17 -21.20
C GLN A 341 27.01 11.03 -20.21
N VAL A 342 26.79 10.39 -19.06
CA VAL A 342 27.84 10.13 -18.07
C VAL A 342 28.89 9.18 -18.61
N HIS A 343 28.47 8.13 -19.33
CA HIS A 343 29.38 7.11 -19.85
C HIS A 343 30.31 7.66 -20.93
N THR A 344 29.76 8.49 -21.84
CA THR A 344 30.44 8.87 -23.07
C THR A 344 30.87 10.34 -23.14
N GLY A 345 30.44 11.17 -22.17
CA GLY A 345 30.74 12.61 -22.11
C GLY A 345 29.85 13.48 -23.00
N HIS A 346 29.05 12.88 -23.87
CA HIS A 346 28.12 13.55 -24.79
C HIS A 346 26.96 12.64 -25.17
N TRP A 347 25.95 13.18 -25.85
CA TRP A 347 24.75 12.46 -26.21
C TRP A 347 24.92 11.74 -27.56
N ARG A 348 25.16 10.43 -27.57
CA ARG A 348 25.25 9.63 -28.81
C ARG A 348 23.95 8.89 -29.11
N ILE A 349 22.87 9.65 -29.32
CA ILE A 349 21.51 9.12 -29.53
C ILE A 349 21.47 8.22 -30.79
N GLU A 350 22.31 8.51 -31.78
CA GLU A 350 22.42 7.77 -33.06
C GLU A 350 23.15 6.42 -32.93
N GLN A 351 23.80 6.15 -31.80
CA GLN A 351 24.53 4.90 -31.53
C GLN A 351 23.75 3.97 -30.60
N TRP A 352 22.49 4.27 -30.29
CA TRP A 352 21.65 3.41 -29.47
C TRP A 352 20.21 3.35 -30.01
N ASP A 353 19.86 2.22 -30.63
CA ASP A 353 18.55 1.97 -31.21
C ASP A 353 17.48 1.75 -30.12
N LEU A 354 16.51 2.67 -30.03
CA LEU A 354 15.37 2.60 -29.10
C LEU A 354 14.17 1.89 -29.76
N PHE A 355 13.87 0.65 -29.35
CA PHE A 355 12.84 -0.24 -29.93
C PHE A 355 11.47 -0.27 -29.21
N SER A 356 10.49 -0.84 -29.93
CA SER A 356 9.03 -0.82 -29.74
C SER A 356 8.35 -2.10 -29.23
N ASP A 357 7.14 -1.95 -28.68
CA ASP A 357 6.19 -2.92 -28.08
C ASP A 357 5.63 -4.05 -29.00
N LYS A 358 6.32 -4.46 -30.07
CA LYS A 358 5.92 -5.64 -30.89
C LYS A 358 7.02 -6.68 -31.04
N CYS A 359 7.83 -6.84 -30.00
CA CYS A 359 8.80 -7.91 -29.93
C CYS A 359 8.61 -8.58 -28.57
N ASP A 360 7.79 -9.64 -28.54
CA ASP A 360 7.43 -10.34 -27.30
C ASP A 360 8.65 -11.00 -26.61
N ASP A 361 9.84 -10.94 -27.24
CA ASP A 361 11.12 -11.51 -26.77
C ASP A 361 12.36 -10.60 -27.01
N TRP A 362 12.23 -9.27 -27.01
CA TRP A 362 13.38 -8.38 -27.31
C TRP A 362 14.54 -8.46 -26.30
N TYR A 363 14.25 -8.91 -25.09
CA TYR A 363 15.26 -9.09 -24.04
C TYR A 363 16.22 -10.28 -24.31
N HIS A 364 15.99 -11.03 -25.40
CA HIS A 364 16.76 -12.22 -25.80
C HIS A 364 17.59 -12.09 -27.09
N LYS A 365 17.62 -10.93 -27.78
CA LYS A 365 18.34 -10.78 -29.06
C LYS A 365 19.55 -9.85 -28.97
N ASP A 366 20.54 -10.07 -29.84
CA ASP A 366 21.80 -9.32 -29.89
C ASP A 366 21.70 -8.04 -30.76
N ASP A 367 22.35 -6.95 -30.32
CA ASP A 367 22.12 -5.56 -30.77
C ASP A 367 22.36 -5.34 -32.27
N ALA A 368 23.27 -6.11 -32.89
CA ALA A 368 23.67 -5.96 -34.30
C ALA A 368 22.65 -6.50 -35.32
N SER A 369 21.57 -7.14 -34.88
CA SER A 369 20.66 -7.92 -35.73
C SER A 369 19.31 -7.25 -36.04
N LEU A 370 19.10 -5.99 -35.64
CA LEU A 370 17.79 -5.35 -35.66
C LEU A 370 17.57 -4.47 -36.93
N PRO A 371 16.44 -4.59 -37.67
CA PRO A 371 16.14 -3.75 -38.84
C PRO A 371 15.57 -2.37 -38.47
N GLN A 372 15.83 -1.38 -39.33
CA GLN A 372 15.40 0.01 -39.18
C GLN A 372 13.91 0.25 -39.59
N VAL A 373 13.28 1.24 -38.92
CA VAL A 373 12.12 2.08 -39.31
C VAL A 373 10.77 1.90 -38.53
N ILE A 374 10.48 2.97 -37.76
CA ILE A 374 9.24 3.66 -37.31
C ILE A 374 7.99 2.86 -36.82
N PRO A 375 7.66 2.92 -35.51
CA PRO A 375 6.47 2.31 -34.84
C PRO A 375 5.43 3.37 -34.37
N PHE A 376 4.10 3.18 -34.37
CA PHE A 376 3.30 2.57 -33.28
C PHE A 376 1.76 2.78 -33.44
N SER A 377 0.94 1.92 -32.81
CA SER A 377 -0.31 2.30 -32.08
C SER A 377 -0.78 1.15 -31.16
N LEU A 378 -0.83 1.35 -29.84
CA LEU A 378 -1.38 0.42 -28.83
C LEU A 378 -2.32 1.13 -27.83
N ARG A 379 -3.55 1.46 -28.24
CA ARG A 379 -4.67 1.75 -27.32
C ARG A 379 -5.94 0.98 -27.73
N PRO A 380 -6.79 0.52 -26.81
CA PRO A 380 -8.14 0.05 -27.13
C PRO A 380 -8.93 1.15 -27.86
N ILE A 381 -9.71 0.77 -28.87
CA ILE A 381 -10.45 1.68 -29.77
C ILE A 381 -11.47 2.56 -29.00
N GLY A 382 -11.96 2.10 -27.85
CA GLY A 382 -12.98 2.79 -27.03
C GLY A 382 -12.50 4.01 -26.23
N GLU A 383 -11.19 4.20 -26.04
CA GLU A 383 -10.62 5.32 -25.28
C GLU A 383 -10.18 6.51 -26.17
N ARG A 384 -10.51 6.47 -27.47
CA ARG A 384 -9.96 7.40 -28.46
C ARG A 384 -10.93 8.54 -28.75
N GLU A 385 -10.54 9.78 -28.44
CA GLU A 385 -11.18 10.98 -28.97
C GLU A 385 -10.88 11.08 -30.47
N LEU A 386 -11.90 10.83 -31.31
CA LEU A 386 -11.82 10.72 -32.78
C LEU A 386 -11.08 11.87 -33.49
N GLY A 387 -10.99 13.06 -32.89
CA GLY A 387 -10.31 14.23 -33.47
C GLY A 387 -8.79 14.29 -33.28
N VAL A 388 -8.21 13.49 -32.37
CA VAL A 388 -6.77 13.57 -32.00
C VAL A 388 -5.92 12.56 -32.80
N LEU A 389 -6.53 11.44 -33.19
CA LEU A 389 -5.85 10.35 -33.90
C LEU A 389 -5.18 10.78 -35.21
N PRO A 390 -5.82 11.56 -36.10
CA PRO A 390 -5.19 11.95 -37.37
C PRO A 390 -3.91 12.76 -37.18
N LEU A 391 -3.80 13.50 -36.06
CA LEU A 391 -2.62 14.31 -35.75
C LEU A 391 -1.50 13.47 -35.14
N ILE A 392 -1.82 12.49 -34.29
CA ILE A 392 -0.84 11.56 -33.70
C ILE A 392 -0.32 10.60 -34.76
N ASP A 393 -1.21 10.02 -35.56
CA ASP A 393 -0.87 9.06 -36.62
C ASP A 393 -0.05 9.73 -37.74
N GLY A 394 -0.26 11.03 -37.98
CA GLY A 394 0.48 11.83 -38.96
C GLY A 394 1.73 12.54 -38.43
N LEU A 395 2.18 12.28 -37.19
CA LEU A 395 3.29 13.02 -36.58
C LEU A 395 4.58 12.98 -37.40
N ALA A 396 4.86 11.90 -38.11
CA ALA A 396 6.05 11.78 -38.97
C ALA A 396 6.01 12.77 -40.13
N ASP A 397 4.85 12.89 -40.78
CA ASP A 397 4.68 13.60 -42.05
C ASP A 397 4.34 15.09 -41.89
N ILE A 398 3.83 15.49 -40.72
CA ILE A 398 3.51 16.90 -40.45
C ILE A 398 4.79 17.70 -40.22
N GLY A 399 4.94 18.84 -40.92
CA GLY A 399 6.06 19.76 -40.72
C GLY A 399 6.10 20.31 -39.28
N GLU A 400 7.29 20.47 -38.69
CA GLU A 400 7.46 20.81 -37.27
C GLU A 400 6.73 22.10 -36.85
N ARG A 401 6.80 23.15 -37.69
CA ARG A 401 6.10 24.41 -37.44
C ARG A 401 4.58 24.27 -37.55
N GLU A 402 4.13 23.46 -38.50
CA GLU A 402 2.71 23.16 -38.69
C GLU A 402 2.16 22.34 -37.52
N LEU A 403 2.94 21.38 -37.02
CA LEU A 403 2.58 20.59 -35.85
C LEU A 403 2.38 21.48 -34.62
N LEU A 404 3.33 22.36 -34.29
CA LEU A 404 3.22 23.27 -33.16
C LEU A 404 2.02 24.21 -33.30
N ALA A 405 1.76 24.71 -34.51
CA ALA A 405 0.58 25.54 -34.80
C ALA A 405 -0.75 24.79 -34.63
N ARG A 406 -0.78 23.50 -34.98
CA ARG A 406 -1.96 22.63 -34.78
C ARG A 406 -2.16 22.31 -33.29
N ILE A 407 -1.10 21.97 -32.56
CA ILE A 407 -1.14 21.76 -31.11
C ILE A 407 -1.70 22.99 -30.39
N ALA A 408 -1.27 24.19 -30.78
CA ALA A 408 -1.72 25.44 -30.17
C ALA A 408 -3.23 25.72 -30.29
N LYS A 409 -3.92 25.06 -31.23
CA LYS A 409 -5.37 25.20 -31.47
C LYS A 409 -6.20 24.10 -30.82
N LEU A 410 -5.57 23.09 -30.23
CA LEU A 410 -6.27 21.97 -29.59
C LEU A 410 -6.79 22.35 -28.20
N ALA A 411 -7.90 21.73 -27.80
CA ALA A 411 -8.37 21.77 -26.43
C ALA A 411 -7.36 21.09 -25.48
N THR A 412 -7.32 21.54 -24.22
CA THR A 412 -6.32 21.11 -23.20
C THR A 412 -6.07 19.59 -23.14
N PRO A 413 -7.10 18.71 -23.08
CA PRO A 413 -6.86 17.26 -23.00
C PRO A 413 -6.21 16.69 -24.26
N ALA A 414 -6.60 17.17 -25.43
CA ALA A 414 -6.06 16.76 -26.73
C ALA A 414 -4.64 17.31 -26.94
N ALA A 415 -4.43 18.58 -26.64
CA ALA A 415 -3.13 19.23 -26.71
C ALA A 415 -2.09 18.51 -25.84
N ARG A 416 -2.44 18.15 -24.59
CA ARG A 416 -1.55 17.40 -23.70
C ARG A 416 -1.11 16.08 -24.32
N LYS A 417 -2.04 15.29 -24.86
CA LYS A 417 -1.75 13.99 -25.52
C LYS A 417 -0.83 14.15 -26.72
N VAL A 418 -1.03 15.18 -27.53
CA VAL A 418 -0.21 15.41 -28.73
C VAL A 418 1.17 15.97 -28.37
N ILE A 419 1.27 16.82 -27.35
CA ILE A 419 2.55 17.32 -26.84
C ILE A 419 3.40 16.17 -26.31
N GLU A 420 2.79 15.29 -25.51
CA GLU A 420 3.44 14.07 -25.02
C GLU A 420 3.92 13.20 -26.19
N ALA A 421 3.06 12.93 -27.17
CA ALA A 421 3.42 12.17 -28.35
C ALA A 421 4.53 12.85 -29.17
N THR A 422 4.50 14.19 -29.31
CA THR A 422 5.54 14.96 -30.02
C THR A 422 6.87 14.83 -29.31
N LEU A 423 6.90 14.99 -27.98
CA LEU A 423 8.11 14.83 -27.17
C LEU A 423 8.65 13.41 -27.21
N LEU A 424 7.80 12.39 -27.34
CA LEU A 424 8.22 10.99 -27.34
C LEU A 424 8.62 10.49 -28.73
N TYR A 425 7.96 10.95 -29.78
CA TYR A 425 7.96 10.28 -31.09
C TYR A 425 8.38 11.16 -32.27
N LYS A 426 8.37 12.51 -32.14
CA LYS A 426 8.83 13.40 -33.20
C LYS A 426 10.16 14.07 -32.83
N PRO A 427 11.25 13.82 -33.56
CA PRO A 427 12.44 14.64 -33.42
C PRO A 427 12.13 16.05 -33.92
N LEU A 428 12.38 17.06 -33.10
CA LEU A 428 12.34 18.46 -33.53
C LEU A 428 13.76 18.91 -33.87
N SER A 429 13.92 19.54 -35.02
CA SER A 429 15.21 19.84 -35.61
C SER A 429 15.98 20.99 -34.94
N ARG A 430 15.32 21.77 -34.07
CA ARG A 430 15.92 22.96 -33.45
C ARG A 430 15.51 23.16 -31.99
N PRO A 431 16.41 23.70 -31.14
CA PRO A 431 16.11 23.97 -29.73
C PRO A 431 14.93 24.93 -29.55
N GLU A 432 14.75 25.91 -30.45
CA GLU A 432 13.64 26.87 -30.34
C GLU A 432 12.27 26.20 -30.50
N LEU A 433 12.19 25.08 -31.21
CA LEU A 433 10.95 24.33 -31.38
C LEU A 433 10.58 23.57 -30.11
N PHE A 434 11.58 23.05 -29.38
CA PHE A 434 11.38 22.49 -28.06
C PHE A 434 11.00 23.56 -27.04
N HIS A 435 11.59 24.75 -27.11
CA HIS A 435 11.16 25.89 -26.30
C HIS A 435 9.70 26.28 -26.60
N GLN A 436 9.30 26.35 -27.87
CA GLN A 436 7.90 26.61 -28.25
C GLN A 436 6.95 25.51 -27.76
N LEU A 437 7.35 24.24 -27.86
CA LEU A 437 6.57 23.12 -27.35
C LEU A 437 6.43 23.18 -25.81
N SER A 438 7.49 23.62 -25.11
CA SER A 438 7.44 23.88 -23.67
C SER A 438 6.41 24.96 -23.31
N GLN A 439 6.36 26.05 -24.08
CA GLN A 439 5.37 27.11 -23.88
C GLN A 439 3.94 26.61 -24.11
N LEU A 440 3.72 25.74 -25.09
CA LEU A 440 2.41 25.12 -25.32
C LEU A 440 2.03 24.17 -24.17
N ALA A 441 2.98 23.40 -23.64
CA ALA A 441 2.79 22.55 -22.47
C ALA A 441 2.42 23.34 -21.21
N GLN A 442 3.06 24.49 -20.99
CA GLN A 442 2.71 25.40 -19.88
C GLN A 442 1.30 25.96 -20.02
N LYS A 443 0.87 26.35 -21.23
CA LYS A 443 -0.50 26.85 -21.47
C LYS A 443 -1.59 25.83 -21.11
N VAL A 444 -1.30 24.55 -21.29
CA VAL A 444 -2.23 23.45 -20.95
C VAL A 444 -2.01 22.90 -19.53
N ARG A 445 -1.19 23.57 -18.72
CA ARG A 445 -0.82 23.19 -17.34
C ARG A 445 -0.21 21.79 -17.23
N ALA A 446 0.50 21.33 -18.26
CA ALA A 446 1.27 20.08 -18.25
C ALA A 446 2.76 20.40 -18.00
N TYR A 447 3.07 20.79 -16.76
CA TYR A 447 4.39 21.34 -16.40
C TYR A 447 5.51 20.30 -16.51
N GLU A 448 5.20 19.02 -16.35
CA GLU A 448 6.14 17.90 -16.48
C GLU A 448 6.60 17.73 -17.93
N LEU A 449 5.68 17.93 -18.88
CA LEU A 449 5.99 17.93 -20.31
C LEU A 449 6.73 19.21 -20.73
N ALA A 450 6.41 20.34 -20.10
CA ALA A 450 7.10 21.60 -20.33
C ALA A 450 8.57 21.54 -19.90
N GLU A 451 8.84 20.95 -18.74
CA GLU A 451 10.18 20.67 -18.24
C GLU A 451 10.95 19.75 -19.21
N LEU A 452 10.34 18.64 -19.62
CA LEU A 452 10.98 17.70 -20.55
C LEU A 452 11.33 18.37 -21.89
N ALA A 453 10.45 19.22 -22.41
CA ALA A 453 10.71 20.00 -23.61
C ALA A 453 11.89 20.98 -23.41
N MET A 454 11.95 21.68 -22.29
CA MET A 454 13.04 22.62 -21.99
C MET A 454 14.39 21.91 -21.81
N ILE A 455 14.39 20.73 -21.18
CA ILE A 455 15.58 19.88 -21.07
C ILE A 455 16.06 19.43 -22.46
N LYS A 456 15.14 19.11 -23.38
CA LYS A 456 15.50 18.77 -24.77
C LYS A 456 16.09 19.98 -25.52
N ALA A 457 15.54 21.19 -25.33
CA ALA A 457 16.13 22.42 -25.84
C ALA A 457 17.57 22.63 -25.32
N LEU A 458 17.77 22.56 -23.98
CA LEU A 458 19.09 22.69 -23.33
C LEU A 458 20.12 21.65 -23.80
N ARG A 459 19.67 20.45 -24.17
CA ARG A 459 20.54 19.39 -24.70
C ARG A 459 21.00 19.65 -26.13
N MET A 460 20.17 20.33 -26.92
CA MET A 460 20.52 20.71 -28.29
C MET A 460 21.41 21.95 -28.30
N ASP A 461 21.07 22.93 -27.46
CA ASP A 461 21.85 24.14 -27.30
C ASP A 461 21.73 24.64 -25.86
N TYR A 462 22.86 24.72 -25.17
CA TYR A 462 22.92 25.09 -23.77
C TYR A 462 22.96 26.62 -23.66
N GLN A 463 21.77 27.23 -23.62
CA GLN A 463 21.59 28.68 -23.52
C GLN A 463 20.98 29.12 -22.20
N VAL A 464 21.39 30.31 -21.75
CA VAL A 464 20.89 30.93 -20.51
C VAL A 464 19.38 31.14 -20.54
N ASP A 465 18.80 31.51 -21.68
CA ASP A 465 17.36 31.73 -21.80
C ASP A 465 16.53 30.45 -21.54
N TYR A 466 17.06 29.27 -21.86
CA TYR A 466 16.39 27.99 -21.58
C TYR A 466 16.54 27.57 -20.11
N LEU A 467 17.67 27.90 -19.46
CA LEU A 467 17.82 27.74 -18.00
C LEU A 467 16.83 28.64 -17.27
N VAL A 468 16.69 29.90 -17.71
CA VAL A 468 15.70 30.83 -17.18
C VAL A 468 14.28 30.30 -17.38
N GLY A 469 13.97 29.76 -18.57
CA GLY A 469 12.68 29.12 -18.85
C GLY A 469 12.40 27.90 -17.98
N LEU A 470 13.43 27.11 -17.65
CA LEU A 470 13.33 25.97 -16.74
C LEU A 470 13.10 26.43 -15.29
N GLY A 471 13.79 27.48 -14.85
CA GLY A 471 13.59 28.11 -13.55
C GLY A 471 12.15 28.60 -13.34
N ASP A 472 11.52 29.13 -14.40
CA ASP A 472 10.11 29.55 -14.36
C ASP A 472 9.13 28.41 -14.18
N ILE A 473 9.38 27.31 -14.90
CA ILE A 473 8.57 26.10 -14.81
C ILE A 473 8.65 25.55 -13.38
N TYR A 474 9.83 25.53 -12.77
CA TYR A 474 9.99 25.13 -11.36
C TYR A 474 9.30 26.09 -10.39
N TYR A 475 9.38 27.40 -10.63
CA TYR A 475 8.68 28.37 -9.80
C TYR A 475 7.15 28.19 -9.85
N GLN A 476 6.58 27.95 -11.04
CA GLN A 476 5.14 27.69 -11.22
C GLN A 476 4.67 26.41 -10.52
N GLN A 477 5.53 25.39 -10.47
CA GLN A 477 5.28 24.13 -9.73
C GLN A 477 5.47 24.27 -8.21
N LYS A 478 5.81 25.47 -7.70
CA LYS A 478 6.18 25.74 -6.30
C LYS A 478 7.45 25.02 -5.82
N LEU A 479 8.30 24.63 -6.76
CA LEU A 479 9.58 23.96 -6.52
C LEU A 479 10.70 24.98 -6.37
N PHE A 480 10.60 25.80 -5.33
CA PHE A 480 11.40 27.02 -5.19
C PHE A 480 12.92 26.77 -5.07
N ASN A 481 13.36 25.69 -4.42
CA ASN A 481 14.78 25.37 -4.29
C ASN A 481 15.44 25.02 -5.64
N GLN A 482 14.69 24.42 -6.56
CA GLN A 482 15.21 23.98 -7.85
C GLN A 482 15.13 25.11 -8.87
N ALA A 483 14.09 25.93 -8.77
CA ALA A 483 14.05 27.23 -9.42
C ALA A 483 15.29 28.05 -9.01
N LEU A 484 15.63 28.09 -7.72
CA LEU A 484 16.82 28.77 -7.21
C LEU A 484 18.10 28.23 -7.85
N GLN A 485 18.32 26.92 -7.81
CA GLN A 485 19.54 26.29 -8.35
C GLN A 485 19.76 26.59 -9.84
N VAL A 486 18.73 26.44 -10.67
CA VAL A 486 18.84 26.68 -12.12
C VAL A 486 18.98 28.17 -12.41
N LEU A 487 18.34 29.04 -11.63
CA LEU A 487 18.48 30.49 -11.79
C LEU A 487 19.83 31.00 -11.27
N GLU A 488 20.42 30.37 -10.27
CA GLU A 488 21.78 30.64 -9.81
C GLU A 488 22.81 30.21 -10.86
N GLU A 489 22.60 29.06 -11.52
CA GLU A 489 23.40 28.61 -12.66
C GLU A 489 23.27 29.60 -13.84
N ALA A 490 22.05 30.01 -14.18
CA ALA A 490 21.81 31.04 -15.19
C ALA A 490 22.46 32.37 -14.80
N SER A 491 22.43 32.74 -13.52
CA SER A 491 23.06 33.96 -12.97
C SER A 491 24.57 33.86 -12.99
N ALA A 492 25.16 32.68 -12.78
CA ALA A 492 26.60 32.48 -12.89
C ALA A 492 27.08 32.66 -14.34
N LEU A 493 26.28 32.23 -15.32
CA LEU A 493 26.58 32.34 -16.75
C LEU A 493 26.34 33.76 -17.29
N SER A 494 25.28 34.43 -16.84
CA SER A 494 24.94 35.81 -17.21
C SER A 494 24.56 36.65 -15.99
N PRO A 495 25.54 37.05 -15.14
CA PRO A 495 25.25 37.76 -13.89
C PRO A 495 24.57 39.12 -14.10
N SER A 496 24.81 39.73 -15.26
CA SER A 496 24.26 41.03 -15.64
C SER A 496 22.84 40.97 -16.23
N GLN A 497 22.24 39.78 -16.39
CA GLN A 497 20.91 39.65 -16.98
C GLN A 497 19.82 39.93 -15.95
N VAL A 498 19.10 41.04 -16.14
CA VAL A 498 18.10 41.58 -15.21
C VAL A 498 16.96 40.59 -14.95
N ALA A 499 16.52 39.85 -15.97
CA ALA A 499 15.47 38.85 -15.85
C ALA A 499 15.80 37.77 -14.81
N ILE A 500 17.07 37.38 -14.70
CA ILE A 500 17.54 36.36 -13.76
C ILE A 500 17.50 36.91 -12.33
N GLN A 501 18.03 38.12 -12.13
CA GLN A 501 18.01 38.79 -10.83
C GLN A 501 16.58 39.01 -10.32
N VAL A 502 15.64 39.28 -11.24
CA VAL A 502 14.22 39.38 -10.90
C VAL A 502 13.64 38.05 -10.42
N ARG A 503 13.91 36.96 -11.14
CA ARG A 503 13.39 35.63 -10.79
C ARG A 503 14.01 35.09 -9.51
N LEU A 504 15.32 35.32 -9.29
CA LEU A 504 15.99 35.01 -8.02
C LEU A 504 15.35 35.74 -6.84
N ALA A 505 15.03 37.03 -6.99
CA ALA A 505 14.31 37.75 -5.94
C ALA A 505 12.92 37.15 -5.68
N GLN A 506 12.15 36.82 -6.74
CA GLN A 506 10.84 36.20 -6.58
C GLN A 506 10.91 34.86 -5.83
N VAL A 507 11.88 34.02 -6.19
CA VAL A 507 12.13 32.73 -5.54
C VAL A 507 12.51 32.91 -4.07
N HIS A 508 13.45 33.82 -3.77
CA HIS A 508 13.83 34.10 -2.39
C HIS A 508 12.70 34.69 -1.54
N ASN A 509 11.82 35.49 -2.14
CA ASN A 509 10.62 35.97 -1.46
C ASN A 509 9.66 34.83 -1.13
N ALA A 510 9.43 33.91 -2.07
CA ALA A 510 8.61 32.72 -1.85
C ALA A 510 9.21 31.77 -0.79
N LEU A 511 10.54 31.72 -0.69
CA LEU A 511 11.27 30.97 0.34
C LEU A 511 11.34 31.69 1.71
N GLY A 512 10.85 32.92 1.83
CA GLY A 512 10.92 33.71 3.06
C GLY A 512 12.28 34.33 3.36
N ASN A 513 13.25 34.25 2.43
CA ASN A 513 14.60 34.80 2.57
C ASN A 513 14.61 36.31 2.29
N LYS A 514 14.19 37.09 3.29
CA LYS A 514 14.04 38.56 3.17
C LYS A 514 15.34 39.29 2.80
N GLU A 515 16.49 38.80 3.27
CA GLU A 515 17.80 39.40 2.99
C GLU A 515 18.22 39.21 1.53
N SER A 516 18.19 37.96 1.04
CA SER A 516 18.49 37.63 -0.36
C SER A 516 17.48 38.26 -1.32
N TYR A 517 16.20 38.31 -0.95
CA TYR A 517 15.19 39.06 -1.70
C TYR A 517 15.60 40.52 -1.88
N ALA A 518 15.97 41.20 -0.79
CA ALA A 518 16.39 42.60 -0.84
C ALA A 518 17.68 42.80 -1.65
N LEU A 519 18.63 41.86 -1.57
CA LEU A 519 19.88 41.87 -2.33
C LEU A 519 19.61 41.80 -3.84
N PHE A 520 18.93 40.75 -4.30
CA PHE A 520 18.65 40.54 -5.72
C PHE A 520 17.71 41.60 -6.29
N LYS A 521 16.77 42.11 -5.47
CA LYS A 521 15.94 43.26 -5.82
C LYS A 521 16.78 44.51 -6.10
N ARG A 522 17.76 44.83 -5.23
CA ARG A 522 18.69 45.96 -5.44
C ARG A 522 19.58 45.75 -6.66
N GLN A 523 20.09 44.53 -6.85
CA GLN A 523 20.92 44.20 -8.02
C GLN A 523 20.15 44.39 -9.34
N ALA A 524 18.94 43.85 -9.45
CA ALA A 524 18.10 44.06 -10.63
C ALA A 524 17.76 45.54 -10.87
N GLN A 525 17.49 46.30 -9.80
CA GLN A 525 17.27 47.75 -9.86
C GLN A 525 18.51 48.51 -10.32
N SER A 526 19.71 48.11 -9.88
CA SER A 526 20.98 48.75 -10.28
C SER A 526 21.36 48.45 -11.73
N LEU A 527 21.06 47.25 -12.23
CA LEU A 527 21.42 46.81 -13.58
C LEU A 527 20.53 47.44 -14.65
N ALA A 528 19.21 47.50 -14.43
CA ALA A 528 18.30 48.17 -15.34
C ALA A 528 17.05 48.72 -14.61
N PRO A 529 17.14 49.94 -14.06
CA PRO A 529 16.03 50.56 -13.31
C PRO A 529 14.73 50.67 -14.11
N ASN A 530 14.84 50.78 -15.44
CA ASN A 530 13.71 50.97 -16.34
C ASN A 530 13.17 49.67 -16.96
N HIS A 531 13.71 48.51 -16.62
CA HIS A 531 13.27 47.23 -17.16
C HIS A 531 11.81 46.93 -16.74
N PRO A 532 10.92 46.44 -17.63
CA PRO A 532 9.50 46.24 -17.32
C PRO A 532 9.24 45.40 -16.07
N MET A 533 10.03 44.35 -15.86
CA MET A 533 9.91 43.49 -14.67
C MET A 533 10.35 44.18 -13.37
N VAL A 534 11.33 45.10 -13.44
CA VAL A 534 11.83 45.88 -12.31
C VAL A 534 10.87 47.02 -11.97
N LYS A 535 10.29 47.69 -13.00
CA LYS A 535 9.23 48.69 -12.82
C LYS A 535 8.00 48.11 -12.15
N ARG A 536 7.65 46.84 -12.41
CA ARG A 536 6.52 46.16 -11.77
C ARG A 536 6.67 46.10 -10.24
N TRP A 537 7.89 45.97 -9.73
CA TRP A 537 8.18 46.02 -8.28
C TRP A 537 8.16 47.41 -7.66
N LEU A 538 8.22 48.47 -8.47
CA LEU A 538 8.04 49.86 -8.02
C LEU A 538 6.55 50.23 -7.94
N VAL A 539 5.67 49.42 -8.55
CA VAL A 539 4.20 49.59 -8.52
C VAL A 539 3.57 48.79 -7.39
N ASP A 540 4.14 47.64 -7.00
CA ASP A 540 3.70 46.86 -5.85
C ASP A 540 4.09 47.54 -4.53
N LYS A 541 3.23 48.46 -4.08
CA LYS A 541 3.11 48.78 -2.65
C LYS A 541 2.84 47.48 -1.88
N GLN A 542 3.40 47.40 -0.67
CA GLN A 542 3.18 46.33 0.30
C GLN A 542 1.73 45.84 0.27
N PRO A 543 1.46 44.53 0.38
CA PRO A 543 0.10 44.07 0.60
C PRO A 543 -0.31 44.51 2.01
N THR A 544 -1.08 45.61 2.04
CA THR A 544 -2.02 45.89 3.10
C THR A 544 -3.08 44.79 3.13
N SER A 545 -3.41 44.40 4.36
CA SER A 545 -4.55 43.60 4.78
C SER A 545 -5.80 43.69 3.88
N ALA A 546 -6.39 42.51 3.63
CA ALA A 546 -7.75 42.24 3.11
C ALA A 546 -8.00 42.73 1.67
N GLU A 547 -8.65 42.02 0.74
CA GLU A 547 -9.46 40.80 0.70
C GLU A 547 -9.71 40.52 -0.80
N SER A 548 -9.76 39.25 -1.22
CA SER A 548 -10.84 38.72 -2.07
C SER A 548 -10.52 37.26 -2.43
N GLU A 549 -10.88 36.44 -1.46
CA GLU A 549 -11.32 35.06 -1.50
C GLU A 549 -11.95 34.60 -2.84
N VAL A 550 -11.48 33.46 -3.33
CA VAL A 550 -12.40 32.38 -3.69
C VAL A 550 -12.22 31.32 -2.60
N ILE A 551 -12.91 31.55 -1.49
CA ILE A 551 -13.15 30.53 -0.47
C ILE A 551 -14.20 29.59 -1.05
N SER A 552 -13.80 28.38 -1.40
CA SER A 552 -14.70 27.25 -1.33
C SER A 552 -14.72 26.76 0.11
N SER A 553 -15.56 27.41 0.92
CA SER A 553 -16.30 26.92 2.08
C SER A 553 -15.72 25.75 2.91
N PRO A 554 -15.52 25.90 4.24
CA PRO A 554 -15.15 24.87 5.23
C PRO A 554 -15.81 23.48 5.12
N ALA A 555 -16.92 23.29 4.37
CA ALA A 555 -17.58 22.00 4.21
C ALA A 555 -16.69 21.03 3.40
N ASN A 556 -15.84 21.61 2.54
CA ASN A 556 -14.89 20.87 1.71
C ASN A 556 -13.74 20.23 2.48
N LEU A 557 -13.46 20.67 3.71
CA LEU A 557 -12.34 20.16 4.50
C LEU A 557 -12.73 18.89 5.28
N LEU A 558 -13.99 18.76 5.69
CA LEU A 558 -14.48 17.68 6.55
C LEU A 558 -15.06 16.51 5.74
N ALA A 559 -15.66 16.77 4.57
CA ALA A 559 -15.99 15.68 3.64
C ALA A 559 -14.73 14.89 3.20
N ARG A 560 -13.53 15.49 3.25
CA ARG A 560 -12.25 14.79 2.97
C ARG A 560 -11.81 13.80 4.05
N GLN A 561 -12.52 13.69 5.16
CA GLN A 561 -12.22 12.77 6.27
C GLN A 561 -12.74 11.36 5.96
N CYS A 562 -12.21 10.81 4.87
CA CYS A 562 -12.52 9.47 4.41
C CYS A 562 -11.61 8.43 5.07
N TYR A 563 -12.02 7.18 4.97
CA TYR A 563 -11.12 6.05 5.17
C TYR A 563 -9.84 6.19 4.33
N GLU A 564 -8.69 6.20 4.99
CA GLU A 564 -7.38 6.22 4.35
C GLU A 564 -6.62 4.93 4.67
N VAL A 565 -6.05 4.31 3.63
CA VAL A 565 -5.16 3.15 3.76
C VAL A 565 -3.74 3.68 3.76
N LEU A 566 -3.04 3.57 4.89
CA LEU A 566 -1.64 3.94 5.00
C LEU A 566 -0.77 3.03 4.13
N SER A 567 0.37 3.56 3.68
CA SER A 567 1.35 2.74 3.00
C SER A 567 1.91 1.68 3.95
N TYR A 568 2.25 0.52 3.42
CA TYR A 568 2.81 -0.55 4.26
C TYR A 568 4.17 -0.17 4.87
N GLU A 569 4.91 0.76 4.26
CA GLU A 569 6.15 1.30 4.81
C GLU A 569 5.91 2.10 6.08
N GLU A 570 4.83 2.88 6.14
CA GLU A 570 4.39 3.58 7.35
C GLU A 570 3.99 2.59 8.44
N VAL A 571 3.25 1.54 8.08
CA VAL A 571 2.91 0.45 9.01
C VAL A 571 4.19 -0.21 9.55
N LEU A 572 5.17 -0.51 8.70
CA LEU A 572 6.45 -1.11 9.11
C LEU A 572 7.30 -0.18 9.97
N LYS A 573 7.32 1.14 9.70
CA LYS A 573 7.97 2.14 10.56
C LYS A 573 7.37 2.10 11.96
N VAL A 574 6.04 2.10 12.05
CA VAL A 574 5.35 1.95 13.33
C VAL A 574 5.62 0.59 13.96
N VAL A 575 5.69 -0.53 13.21
CA VAL A 575 6.02 -1.87 13.77
C VAL A 575 7.45 -1.93 14.31
N GLN A 576 8.42 -1.34 13.61
CA GLN A 576 9.82 -1.32 14.02
C GLN A 576 10.02 -0.48 15.27
N ALA A 577 9.34 0.66 15.32
CA ALA A 577 9.36 1.54 16.46
C ALA A 577 8.56 0.90 17.61
N ASN A 578 7.27 0.67 17.40
CA ASN A 578 6.30 0.01 18.27
C ASN A 578 5.69 -1.26 17.66
N LYS A 579 6.15 -2.43 18.09
CA LYS A 579 5.62 -3.68 17.53
C LYS A 579 4.09 -3.79 17.56
N ALA A 580 3.45 -3.38 18.65
CA ALA A 580 2.03 -3.69 18.80
C ALA A 580 1.06 -2.55 18.47
N GLU A 581 1.49 -1.30 18.45
CA GLU A 581 0.76 -0.27 17.70
C GLU A 581 0.85 -0.54 16.21
N GLY A 582 2.04 -0.90 15.70
CA GLY A 582 2.20 -1.24 14.28
C GLY A 582 1.33 -2.43 13.87
N GLN A 583 1.20 -3.46 14.71
CA GLN A 583 0.25 -4.55 14.48
C GLN A 583 -1.23 -4.11 14.55
N THR A 584 -1.57 -3.19 15.47
CA THR A 584 -2.93 -2.64 15.56
C THR A 584 -3.26 -1.82 14.32
N LEU A 585 -2.29 -1.03 13.84
CA LEU A 585 -2.36 -0.23 12.64
C LEU A 585 -2.44 -1.09 11.38
N ASP A 586 -1.63 -2.14 11.27
CA ASP A 586 -1.68 -3.12 10.16
C ASP A 586 -3.08 -3.75 10.07
N LEU A 587 -3.61 -4.22 11.21
CA LEU A 587 -4.96 -4.78 11.28
C LEU A 587 -6.03 -3.76 10.88
N HIS A 588 -5.91 -2.51 11.35
CA HIS A 588 -6.81 -1.43 10.94
C HIS A 588 -6.72 -1.19 9.43
N ASN A 589 -5.51 -1.09 8.88
CA ASN A 589 -5.25 -0.84 7.47
C ASN A 589 -5.82 -1.94 6.56
N LEU A 590 -5.70 -3.21 6.97
CA LEU A 590 -6.28 -4.35 6.28
C LEU A 590 -7.82 -4.34 6.33
N ARG A 591 -8.41 -3.95 7.47
CA ARG A 591 -9.86 -3.79 7.60
C ARG A 591 -10.36 -2.63 6.75
N VAL A 592 -9.67 -1.49 6.74
CA VAL A 592 -10.02 -0.35 5.89
C VAL A 592 -9.91 -0.71 4.41
N GLY A 593 -8.83 -1.37 3.99
CA GLY A 593 -8.70 -1.89 2.63
C GLY A 593 -9.84 -2.85 2.26
N PHE A 594 -10.27 -3.70 3.18
CA PHE A 594 -11.46 -4.53 2.99
C PHE A 594 -12.72 -3.66 2.75
N LEU A 595 -12.95 -2.61 3.54
CA LEU A 595 -14.15 -1.75 3.40
C LEU A 595 -14.19 -0.98 2.08
N LEU A 596 -13.03 -0.55 1.59
CA LEU A 596 -12.89 0.26 0.38
C LEU A 596 -13.02 -0.54 -0.92
N ARG A 597 -13.04 -1.88 -0.85
CA ARG A 597 -13.12 -2.77 -2.02
C ARG A 597 -14.44 -3.54 -2.05
N ASP A 598 -15.02 -3.68 -3.23
CA ASP A 598 -16.07 -4.67 -3.45
C ASP A 598 -15.46 -6.08 -3.41
N ASN A 599 -15.47 -6.71 -2.23
CA ASN A 599 -14.79 -7.98 -2.02
C ASN A 599 -15.52 -9.16 -2.68
N GLN A 600 -16.84 -9.07 -2.83
CA GLN A 600 -17.61 -10.11 -3.49
C GLN A 600 -17.26 -10.13 -4.99
N ALA A 601 -17.37 -8.99 -5.67
CA ALA A 601 -16.99 -8.88 -7.08
C ALA A 601 -15.50 -9.20 -7.29
N TRP A 602 -14.62 -8.74 -6.40
CA TRP A 602 -13.18 -9.00 -6.45
C TRP A 602 -12.84 -10.50 -6.39
N LEU A 603 -13.52 -11.26 -5.52
CA LEU A 603 -13.30 -12.70 -5.39
C LEU A 603 -14.00 -13.48 -6.52
N GLU A 604 -15.21 -13.08 -6.92
CA GLU A 604 -15.94 -13.70 -8.03
C GLU A 604 -15.17 -13.58 -9.35
N ASP A 605 -14.64 -12.39 -9.66
CA ASP A 605 -13.88 -12.15 -10.88
C ASP A 605 -12.65 -13.06 -10.99
N ALA A 606 -11.92 -13.23 -9.89
CA ALA A 606 -10.80 -14.17 -9.84
C ALA A 606 -11.25 -15.60 -10.18
N ASN A 607 -12.31 -16.07 -9.53
CA ASN A 607 -12.79 -17.44 -9.68
C ASN A 607 -13.23 -17.80 -11.11
N ARG A 608 -13.65 -16.83 -11.94
CA ARG A 608 -14.10 -17.08 -13.32
C ARG A 608 -13.07 -17.79 -14.20
N THR A 609 -11.79 -17.60 -13.89
CA THR A 609 -10.67 -18.12 -14.70
C THR A 609 -10.05 -19.40 -14.14
N LEU A 610 -10.57 -19.92 -13.02
CA LEU A 610 -10.04 -21.08 -12.32
C LEU A 610 -10.88 -22.34 -12.55
N SER A 611 -10.25 -23.50 -12.35
CA SER A 611 -10.98 -24.76 -12.18
C SER A 611 -11.86 -24.72 -10.92
N CYS A 612 -12.85 -25.60 -10.83
CA CYS A 612 -13.74 -25.68 -9.66
C CYS A 612 -12.95 -25.91 -8.35
N SER A 613 -11.95 -26.80 -8.37
CA SER A 613 -11.06 -27.05 -7.24
C SER A 613 -10.18 -25.84 -6.90
N GLY A 614 -9.57 -25.21 -7.90
CA GLY A 614 -8.78 -23.99 -7.74
C GLY A 614 -9.58 -22.83 -7.13
N ALA A 615 -10.80 -22.61 -7.63
CA ALA A 615 -11.72 -21.60 -7.11
C ALA A 615 -12.14 -21.90 -5.66
N THR A 616 -12.46 -23.16 -5.34
CA THR A 616 -12.86 -23.56 -3.98
C THR A 616 -11.74 -23.28 -2.98
N HIS A 617 -10.52 -23.69 -3.28
CA HIS A 617 -9.40 -23.50 -2.36
C HIS A 617 -8.91 -22.05 -2.31
N LEU A 618 -9.05 -21.28 -3.39
CA LEU A 618 -8.81 -19.83 -3.34
C LEU A 618 -9.79 -19.18 -2.39
N ARG A 619 -11.10 -19.49 -2.52
CA ARG A 619 -12.14 -18.99 -1.61
C ARG A 619 -11.83 -19.36 -0.16
N THR A 620 -11.54 -20.63 0.11
CA THR A 620 -11.15 -21.09 1.47
C THR A 620 -9.93 -20.34 1.99
N SER A 621 -8.89 -20.16 1.16
CA SER A 621 -7.66 -19.48 1.55
C SER A 621 -7.89 -18.00 1.86
N ILE A 622 -8.63 -17.27 1.01
CA ILE A 622 -8.95 -15.86 1.19
C ILE A 622 -9.87 -15.67 2.39
N TYR A 623 -10.92 -16.49 2.50
CA TYR A 623 -11.87 -16.46 3.61
C TYR A 623 -11.17 -16.64 4.96
N ARG A 624 -10.21 -17.56 5.07
CA ARG A 624 -9.41 -17.72 6.28
C ARG A 624 -8.55 -16.51 6.63
N GLN A 625 -8.03 -15.79 5.64
CA GLN A 625 -7.33 -14.55 5.94
C GLN A 625 -8.31 -13.47 6.41
N TRP A 626 -9.50 -13.37 5.80
CA TRP A 626 -10.54 -12.46 6.26
C TRP A 626 -11.06 -12.79 7.66
N GLN A 627 -11.15 -14.06 8.05
CA GLN A 627 -11.53 -14.46 9.41
C GLN A 627 -10.55 -13.97 10.48
N LYS A 628 -9.30 -13.63 10.11
CA LYS A 628 -8.36 -12.98 11.03
C LYS A 628 -8.65 -11.50 11.21
N LEU A 629 -9.38 -10.91 10.27
CA LEU A 629 -9.76 -9.50 10.27
C LEU A 629 -11.14 -9.30 10.88
N TRP A 630 -12.09 -10.18 10.58
CA TRP A 630 -13.51 -9.99 10.89
C TRP A 630 -14.12 -11.25 11.54
N PRO A 631 -15.09 -11.11 12.46
CA PRO A 631 -15.75 -12.26 13.06
C PRO A 631 -16.52 -13.06 12.01
N ARG A 632 -16.52 -14.38 12.18
CA ARG A 632 -17.11 -15.34 11.23
C ARG A 632 -18.58 -15.06 10.89
N PRO A 633 -19.50 -14.80 11.85
CA PRO A 633 -20.90 -14.51 11.51
C PRO A 633 -21.06 -13.25 10.65
N LEU A 634 -20.25 -12.22 10.89
CA LEU A 634 -20.25 -10.99 10.09
C LEU A 634 -19.75 -11.25 8.66
N LEU A 635 -18.67 -12.01 8.50
CA LEU A 635 -18.19 -12.40 7.17
C LEU A 635 -19.19 -13.27 6.43
N ASN A 636 -19.87 -14.18 7.13
CA ASN A 636 -20.87 -15.05 6.50
C ASN A 636 -22.06 -14.23 5.99
N SER A 637 -22.59 -13.33 6.82
CA SER A 637 -23.62 -12.36 6.39
C SER A 637 -23.16 -11.55 5.17
N TYR A 638 -21.92 -11.05 5.19
CA TYR A 638 -21.36 -10.26 4.09
C TYR A 638 -21.19 -11.07 2.79
N LEU A 639 -20.82 -12.35 2.87
CA LEU A 639 -20.60 -13.23 1.72
C LEU A 639 -21.84 -14.07 1.33
N GLY A 640 -22.98 -13.86 1.98
CA GLY A 640 -24.20 -14.66 1.76
C GLY A 640 -24.06 -16.14 2.16
N LEU A 641 -23.21 -16.45 3.14
CA LEU A 641 -23.01 -17.79 3.70
C LEU A 641 -23.88 -18.00 4.95
N PRO A 642 -24.16 -19.26 5.35
CA PRO A 642 -24.96 -19.56 6.54
C PRO A 642 -24.42 -18.91 7.82
N LEU A 643 -25.33 -18.39 8.64
CA LEU A 643 -25.00 -17.74 9.91
C LEU A 643 -24.87 -18.74 11.06
N ASP A 644 -23.81 -18.59 11.84
CA ASP A 644 -23.60 -19.32 13.10
C ASP A 644 -24.05 -18.45 14.29
N ARG A 645 -24.70 -19.04 15.30
CA ARG A 645 -25.10 -18.31 16.51
C ARG A 645 -23.90 -17.64 17.20
N PRO A 646 -24.06 -16.41 17.71
CA PRO A 646 -22.97 -15.70 18.38
C PRO A 646 -22.66 -16.36 19.71
N ALA A 647 -21.37 -16.54 20.01
CA ALA A 647 -20.90 -17.02 21.30
C ALA A 647 -20.40 -15.84 22.15
N TYR A 648 -21.17 -15.44 23.16
CA TYR A 648 -20.82 -14.30 24.02
C TYR A 648 -19.74 -14.68 25.04
N THR A 649 -18.74 -13.81 25.20
CA THR A 649 -17.65 -14.01 26.15
C THR A 649 -17.96 -13.35 27.48
N GLN A 650 -17.72 -14.05 28.60
CA GLN A 650 -18.06 -13.55 29.94
C GLN A 650 -17.03 -12.58 30.55
N ASN A 651 -15.78 -12.58 30.08
CA ASN A 651 -14.71 -11.75 30.66
C ASN A 651 -14.56 -10.40 29.94
N LYS A 652 -15.42 -9.42 30.29
CA LYS A 652 -15.30 -8.02 29.83
C LYS A 652 -14.87 -7.10 30.97
N SER A 653 -14.10 -6.06 30.64
CA SER A 653 -13.67 -5.03 31.60
C SER A 653 -14.49 -3.75 31.43
N ILE A 654 -14.66 -2.99 32.50
CA ILE A 654 -15.26 -1.65 32.40
C ILE A 654 -14.31 -0.72 31.62
N GLY A 655 -14.84 0.29 30.92
CA GLY A 655 -14.06 1.22 30.10
C GLY A 655 -13.03 2.02 30.92
N ALA A 656 -12.12 2.74 30.22
CA ALA A 656 -11.02 3.47 30.86
C ALA A 656 -11.46 4.49 31.94
N THR A 657 -12.70 4.98 31.88
CA THR A 657 -13.29 5.94 32.83
C THR A 657 -14.02 5.26 34.01
N GLY A 658 -14.07 3.93 34.07
CA GLY A 658 -14.82 3.22 35.11
C GLY A 658 -16.34 3.19 34.90
N THR A 659 -16.84 3.66 33.75
CA THR A 659 -18.26 3.58 33.35
C THR A 659 -18.46 2.65 32.14
N PRO A 660 -19.52 1.82 32.11
CA PRO A 660 -19.85 1.03 30.92
C PRO A 660 -20.29 1.93 29.76
N MET A 661 -20.07 1.49 28.53
CA MET A 661 -20.59 2.16 27.34
C MET A 661 -21.97 1.62 26.98
N ALA A 662 -22.82 2.46 26.40
CA ALA A 662 -24.12 2.03 25.89
C ALA A 662 -24.19 2.13 24.36
N LEU A 663 -24.85 1.15 23.74
CA LEU A 663 -25.25 1.17 22.33
C LEU A 663 -26.76 1.24 22.24
N TYR A 664 -27.27 2.23 21.53
CA TYR A 664 -28.65 2.27 21.05
C TYR A 664 -28.68 1.63 19.66
N ILE A 665 -29.43 0.55 19.47
CA ILE A 665 -29.49 -0.19 18.21
C ILE A 665 -30.95 -0.27 17.76
N ASP A 666 -31.26 0.35 16.62
CA ASP A 666 -32.54 0.20 15.97
C ASP A 666 -32.49 -0.91 14.90
N THR A 667 -33.38 -1.90 15.00
CA THR A 667 -33.31 -3.10 14.17
C THR A 667 -34.67 -3.72 13.88
N GLN A 668 -34.82 -4.19 12.64
CA GLN A 668 -35.94 -5.04 12.20
C GLN A 668 -35.45 -6.33 11.54
N ASP A 669 -34.13 -6.55 11.51
CA ASP A 669 -33.48 -7.71 10.91
C ASP A 669 -32.62 -8.42 11.97
N PRO A 670 -33.15 -9.49 12.59
CA PRO A 670 -32.43 -10.26 13.60
C PRO A 670 -31.09 -10.84 13.08
N GLN A 671 -31.01 -11.20 11.80
CA GLN A 671 -29.79 -11.78 11.21
C GLN A 671 -28.68 -10.74 11.06
N ARG A 672 -29.02 -9.50 10.66
CA ARG A 672 -28.04 -8.40 10.67
C ARG A 672 -27.68 -7.97 12.09
N LEU A 673 -28.63 -7.99 13.03
CA LEU A 673 -28.33 -7.75 14.44
C LEU A 673 -27.30 -8.77 14.94
N GLN A 674 -27.46 -10.06 14.63
CA GLN A 674 -26.50 -11.11 14.98
C GLN A 674 -25.09 -10.82 14.47
N ALA A 675 -24.95 -10.33 13.23
CA ALA A 675 -23.66 -9.93 12.68
C ALA A 675 -23.06 -8.71 13.40
N LEU A 676 -23.88 -7.69 13.71
CA LEU A 676 -23.46 -6.52 14.50
C LEU A 676 -23.01 -6.93 15.91
N LEU A 677 -23.80 -7.76 16.60
CA LEU A 677 -23.45 -8.25 17.94
C LEU A 677 -22.16 -9.07 17.94
N SER A 678 -21.88 -9.82 16.87
CA SER A 678 -20.61 -10.52 16.70
C SER A 678 -19.42 -9.56 16.58
N LEU A 679 -19.59 -8.42 15.90
CA LEU A 679 -18.59 -7.35 15.86
C LEU A 679 -18.38 -6.71 17.23
N VAL A 680 -19.48 -6.35 17.91
CA VAL A 680 -19.44 -5.74 19.25
C VAL A 680 -18.80 -6.68 20.27
N ASN A 681 -19.06 -7.98 20.17
CA ASN A 681 -18.52 -8.97 21.10
C ASN A 681 -17.01 -9.21 20.97
N CYS A 682 -16.36 -8.74 19.89
CA CYS A 682 -14.90 -8.76 19.78
C CYS A 682 -14.20 -7.77 20.72
N HIS A 683 -14.92 -6.81 21.28
CA HIS A 683 -14.37 -5.77 22.15
C HIS A 683 -14.27 -6.23 23.60
N LYS A 684 -13.20 -5.79 24.27
CA LYS A 684 -12.95 -6.12 25.68
C LYS A 684 -13.76 -5.26 26.65
N VAL A 685 -14.25 -4.12 26.18
CA VAL A 685 -15.00 -3.18 27.01
C VAL A 685 -16.43 -3.69 27.23
N GLN A 686 -16.93 -3.54 28.45
CA GLN A 686 -18.31 -3.84 28.80
C GLN A 686 -19.24 -2.84 28.11
N ILE A 687 -20.17 -3.40 27.32
CA ILE A 687 -21.14 -2.66 26.53
C ILE A 687 -22.54 -3.09 26.95
N GLU A 688 -23.37 -2.10 27.27
CA GLU A 688 -24.78 -2.26 27.56
C GLU A 688 -25.60 -1.98 26.29
N LEU A 689 -26.63 -2.77 26.06
CA LEU A 689 -27.41 -2.75 24.81
C LEU A 689 -28.81 -2.19 25.09
N HIS A 690 -29.20 -1.19 24.31
CA HIS A 690 -30.56 -0.69 24.24
C HIS A 690 -31.07 -0.93 22.83
N ILE A 691 -31.84 -1.99 22.65
CA ILE A 691 -32.33 -2.44 21.34
C ILE A 691 -33.77 -1.98 21.18
N VAL A 692 -34.03 -1.26 20.10
CA VAL A 692 -35.37 -0.91 19.66
C VAL A 692 -35.73 -1.80 18.47
N THR A 693 -36.91 -2.39 18.54
CA THR A 693 -37.40 -3.34 17.54
C THR A 693 -38.91 -3.31 17.42
N THR A 694 -39.47 -4.05 16.47
CA THR A 694 -40.91 -4.26 16.37
C THR A 694 -41.38 -5.37 17.31
N THR A 695 -42.63 -5.28 17.76
CA THR A 695 -43.26 -6.32 18.60
C THR A 695 -43.19 -7.72 17.97
N GLU A 696 -43.19 -7.81 16.64
CA GLU A 696 -43.09 -9.06 15.87
C GLU A 696 -41.72 -9.74 16.02
N GLN A 697 -40.65 -8.95 16.15
CA GLN A 697 -39.27 -9.43 16.17
C GLN A 697 -38.70 -9.57 17.59
N GLN A 698 -39.47 -9.17 18.61
CA GLN A 698 -39.01 -9.14 20.01
C GLN A 698 -38.49 -10.51 20.49
N SER A 699 -39.26 -11.59 20.28
CA SER A 699 -38.89 -12.91 20.80
C SER A 699 -37.60 -13.45 20.19
N GLU A 700 -37.38 -13.20 18.89
CA GLU A 700 -36.15 -13.62 18.21
C GLU A 700 -34.95 -12.81 18.71
N ILE A 701 -35.12 -11.51 18.95
CA ILE A 701 -34.07 -10.65 19.51
C ILE A 701 -33.73 -11.03 20.95
N GLU A 702 -34.72 -11.35 21.78
CA GLU A 702 -34.51 -11.86 23.15
C GLU A 702 -33.65 -13.12 23.15
N GLN A 703 -33.92 -14.05 22.23
CA GLN A 703 -33.09 -15.25 22.06
C GLN A 703 -31.69 -14.93 21.56
N LEU A 704 -31.53 -13.95 20.66
CA LEU A 704 -30.23 -13.57 20.13
C LEU A 704 -29.31 -12.97 21.19
N VAL A 705 -29.85 -12.16 22.10
CA VAL A 705 -29.05 -11.50 23.17
C VAL A 705 -28.94 -12.32 24.43
N GLU A 706 -29.54 -13.51 24.47
CA GLU A 706 -29.43 -14.43 25.60
C GLU A 706 -27.96 -14.74 25.92
N GLY A 707 -27.56 -14.53 27.17
CA GLY A 707 -26.17 -14.70 27.61
C GLY A 707 -25.24 -13.52 27.32
N TRP A 708 -25.76 -12.38 26.85
CA TRP A 708 -24.97 -11.14 26.78
C TRP A 708 -24.47 -10.74 28.18
N SER A 709 -23.19 -10.39 28.27
CA SER A 709 -22.54 -10.12 29.55
C SER A 709 -22.88 -8.74 30.17
N GLY A 710 -23.38 -7.80 29.37
CA GLY A 710 -23.81 -6.48 29.81
C GLY A 710 -25.32 -6.41 30.10
N LYS A 711 -25.81 -5.27 30.57
CA LYS A 711 -27.25 -5.04 30.64
C LYS A 711 -27.83 -4.98 29.23
N VAL A 712 -29.01 -5.55 29.06
CA VAL A 712 -29.77 -5.49 27.82
C VAL A 712 -31.17 -4.98 28.13
N HIS A 713 -31.56 -3.94 27.40
CA HIS A 713 -32.90 -3.37 27.43
C HIS A 713 -33.49 -3.49 26.03
N ILE A 714 -34.64 -4.15 25.91
CA ILE A 714 -35.36 -4.29 24.65
C ILE A 714 -36.64 -3.46 24.75
N ASN A 715 -36.84 -2.55 23.80
CA ASN A 715 -38.05 -1.76 23.68
C ASN A 715 -38.75 -2.11 22.37
N SER A 716 -39.93 -2.68 22.48
CA SER A 716 -40.74 -3.11 21.33
C SER A 716 -41.78 -2.05 21.00
N LEU A 717 -41.76 -1.56 19.77
CA LEU A 717 -42.68 -0.55 19.28
C LEU A 717 -43.55 -1.11 18.14
N PRO A 718 -44.74 -0.53 17.89
CA PRO A 718 -45.52 -0.84 16.70
C PRO A 718 -44.72 -0.54 15.43
N SER A 719 -44.96 -1.32 14.38
CA SER A 719 -44.36 -1.05 13.06
C SER A 719 -44.73 0.35 12.56
N GLY A 720 -43.75 1.07 12.01
CA GLY A 720 -43.93 2.44 11.50
C GLY A 720 -43.87 3.55 12.56
N TYR A 721 -43.55 3.25 13.82
CA TYR A 721 -43.33 4.30 14.83
C TYR A 721 -42.15 5.21 14.44
N PRO A 722 -42.24 6.55 14.59
CA PRO A 722 -41.17 7.45 14.19
C PRO A 722 -39.85 7.19 14.93
N GLU A 723 -38.79 6.85 14.19
CA GLU A 723 -37.48 6.46 14.72
C GLU A 723 -36.88 7.53 15.65
N ALA A 724 -36.89 8.79 15.24
CA ALA A 724 -36.31 9.89 16.04
C ALA A 724 -37.06 10.11 17.35
N LYS A 725 -38.40 9.92 17.35
CA LYS A 725 -39.24 9.99 18.56
C LYS A 725 -38.90 8.88 19.54
N ALA A 726 -38.75 7.64 19.04
CA ALA A 726 -38.33 6.50 19.83
C ALA A 726 -36.92 6.72 20.44
N TRP A 727 -35.99 7.20 19.63
CA TRP A 727 -34.62 7.48 20.04
C TRP A 727 -34.55 8.56 21.13
N LEU A 728 -35.19 9.72 20.93
CA LEU A 728 -35.20 10.82 21.91
C LEU A 728 -35.86 10.42 23.24
N ALA A 729 -36.96 9.65 23.20
CA ALA A 729 -37.58 9.14 24.41
C ALA A 729 -36.62 8.24 25.23
N CYS A 730 -35.87 7.36 24.56
CA CYS A 730 -34.83 6.56 25.21
C CYS A 730 -33.69 7.42 25.77
N CYS A 731 -33.27 8.46 25.04
CA CYS A 731 -32.23 9.42 25.47
C CYS A 731 -32.61 10.13 26.79
N SER A 732 -33.86 10.56 26.91
CA SER A 732 -34.36 11.28 28.11
C SER A 732 -34.59 10.40 29.33
N ALA A 733 -34.63 9.07 29.16
CA ALA A 733 -34.96 8.13 30.21
C ALA A 733 -33.80 7.16 30.49
N ALA A 734 -33.78 6.02 29.79
CA ALA A 734 -32.89 4.91 30.10
C ALA A 734 -31.41 5.22 29.84
N LEU A 735 -31.12 6.18 28.94
CA LEU A 735 -29.75 6.50 28.53
C LEU A 735 -29.19 7.77 29.17
N ALA A 736 -29.97 8.51 29.97
CA ALA A 736 -29.56 9.80 30.54
C ALA A 736 -28.32 9.71 31.44
N GLY A 737 -28.05 8.53 32.03
CA GLY A 737 -26.92 8.30 32.93
C GLY A 737 -25.59 7.95 32.25
N TYR A 738 -25.54 7.81 30.91
CA TYR A 738 -24.30 7.47 30.21
C TYR A 738 -23.63 8.74 29.67
N PRO A 739 -22.29 8.87 29.79
CA PRO A 739 -21.56 10.00 29.23
C PRO A 739 -21.52 9.98 27.70
N ALA A 740 -21.54 8.79 27.09
CA ALA A 740 -21.51 8.59 25.64
C ALA A 740 -22.35 7.38 25.23
N VAL A 741 -23.12 7.52 24.16
CA VAL A 741 -23.93 6.45 23.57
C VAL A 741 -23.70 6.40 22.06
N ALA A 742 -23.44 5.23 21.50
CA ALA A 742 -23.41 5.06 20.05
C ALA A 742 -24.80 4.70 19.55
N LYS A 743 -25.33 5.49 18.61
CA LYS A 743 -26.55 5.20 17.87
C LYS A 743 -26.20 4.41 16.62
N LEU A 744 -26.78 3.22 16.49
CA LEU A 744 -26.57 2.30 15.38
C LEU A 744 -27.91 1.82 14.83
N HIS A 745 -27.91 1.29 13.60
CA HIS A 745 -29.04 0.54 13.06
C HIS A 745 -28.58 -0.66 12.22
N THR A 746 -29.53 -1.54 11.86
CA THR A 746 -29.30 -2.70 10.97
C THR A 746 -29.97 -2.59 9.60
N TYR A 747 -30.61 -1.45 9.30
CA TYR A 747 -31.22 -1.19 7.99
C TYR A 747 -30.21 -1.15 6.85
N SER A 748 -30.60 -1.73 5.72
CA SER A 748 -29.81 -1.75 4.48
C SER A 748 -30.71 -2.17 3.31
N ASP A 749 -30.41 -1.65 2.13
CA ASP A 749 -31.03 -2.05 0.86
C ASP A 749 -30.57 -3.44 0.37
N ALA A 750 -29.60 -4.05 1.06
CA ALA A 750 -29.17 -5.42 0.78
C ALA A 750 -30.30 -6.44 1.03
N PRO A 751 -30.20 -7.67 0.51
CA PRO A 751 -31.09 -8.76 0.90
C PRO A 751 -31.12 -8.98 2.42
N VAL A 752 -32.24 -9.50 2.94
CA VAL A 752 -32.40 -9.81 4.37
C VAL A 752 -31.25 -10.67 4.86
N GLY A 753 -30.67 -10.30 6.00
CA GLY A 753 -29.51 -11.00 6.58
C GLY A 753 -28.17 -10.76 5.90
N GLN A 754 -28.09 -10.09 4.74
CA GLN A 754 -26.84 -9.70 4.09
C GLN A 754 -26.42 -8.27 4.45
N ILE A 755 -25.10 -8.03 4.48
CA ILE A 755 -24.51 -6.72 4.78
C ILE A 755 -23.79 -6.19 3.55
N CYS A 756 -24.04 -4.93 3.19
CA CYS A 756 -23.29 -4.22 2.16
C CYS A 756 -22.07 -3.49 2.75
N ASN A 757 -21.09 -3.13 1.91
CA ASN A 757 -19.89 -2.40 2.33
C ASN A 757 -20.21 -1.11 3.11
N ARG A 758 -21.24 -0.37 2.68
CA ARG A 758 -21.65 0.88 3.32
C ARG A 758 -22.05 0.66 4.77
N LEU A 759 -22.96 -0.28 5.03
CA LEU A 759 -23.41 -0.60 6.39
C LEU A 759 -22.24 -1.08 7.27
N LEU A 760 -21.40 -1.97 6.75
CA LEU A 760 -20.23 -2.45 7.49
C LEU A 760 -19.23 -1.33 7.81
N ALA A 761 -19.01 -0.40 6.87
CA ALA A 761 -18.13 0.74 7.06
C ALA A 761 -18.66 1.71 8.11
N GLN A 762 -19.98 1.91 8.23
CA GLN A 762 -20.56 2.73 9.30
C GLN A 762 -20.35 2.07 10.67
N TRP A 763 -20.64 0.76 10.79
CA TRP A 763 -20.41 0.03 12.04
C TRP A 763 -18.94 0.06 12.46
N TYR A 764 -18.02 -0.24 11.54
CA TYR A 764 -16.60 -0.23 11.84
C TYR A 764 -16.08 1.19 12.14
N GLY A 765 -16.63 2.22 11.50
CA GLY A 765 -16.25 3.62 11.73
C GLY A 765 -16.58 4.09 13.15
N LEU A 766 -17.65 3.57 13.74
CA LEU A 766 -18.07 3.92 15.11
C LEU A 766 -17.48 3.01 16.18
N LEU A 767 -17.36 1.71 15.88
CA LEU A 767 -16.93 0.70 16.85
C LEU A 767 -15.42 0.47 16.82
N GLY A 768 -14.81 0.56 15.64
CA GLY A 768 -13.37 0.52 15.39
C GLY A 768 -12.58 -0.48 16.22
N THR A 769 -11.72 0.04 17.09
CA THR A 769 -10.88 -0.73 18.02
C THR A 769 -11.24 -0.39 19.47
N ASP A 770 -10.81 -1.22 20.43
CA ASP A 770 -10.98 -0.90 21.85
C ASP A 770 -10.38 0.47 22.22
N GLU A 771 -9.32 0.90 21.53
CA GLU A 771 -8.71 2.21 21.74
C GLU A 771 -9.63 3.34 21.25
N LEU A 772 -10.23 3.19 20.06
CA LEU A 772 -11.20 4.15 19.53
C LEU A 772 -12.40 4.31 20.46
N LEU A 773 -12.95 3.20 20.96
CA LEU A 773 -14.06 3.21 21.90
C LEU A 773 -13.73 3.98 23.19
N ASN A 774 -12.54 3.74 23.75
CA ASN A 774 -12.09 4.47 24.94
C ASN A 774 -11.83 5.95 24.66
N LYS A 775 -11.31 6.31 23.48
CA LYS A 775 -11.13 7.70 23.06
C LYS A 775 -12.47 8.42 22.89
N ALA A 776 -13.46 7.77 22.28
CA ALA A 776 -14.81 8.32 22.16
C ALA A 776 -15.42 8.60 23.55
N LEU A 777 -15.29 7.66 24.49
CA LEU A 777 -15.76 7.82 25.86
C LEU A 777 -15.04 8.99 26.58
N SER A 778 -13.73 9.09 26.40
CA SER A 778 -12.91 10.16 26.95
C SER A 778 -13.30 11.53 26.38
N PHE A 779 -13.57 11.60 25.07
CA PHE A 779 -13.98 12.83 24.38
C PHE A 779 -15.22 13.46 25.02
N PHE A 780 -16.27 12.66 25.28
CA PHE A 780 -17.49 13.17 25.91
C PHE A 780 -17.35 13.44 27.40
N SER A 781 -16.43 12.74 28.08
CA SER A 781 -16.21 12.90 29.52
C SER A 781 -15.40 14.15 29.88
N HIS A 782 -14.56 14.66 28.96
CA HIS A 782 -13.63 15.78 29.22
C HIS A 782 -13.98 17.06 28.44
N ASN A 783 -14.94 17.04 27.52
CA ASN A 783 -15.39 18.23 26.78
C ASN A 783 -16.87 18.50 27.07
N GLU A 784 -17.17 19.47 27.95
CA GLU A 784 -18.54 19.88 28.27
C GLU A 784 -19.42 20.30 27.07
N PRO A 785 -18.90 20.88 25.97
CA PRO A 785 -19.75 21.16 24.80
C PRO A 785 -19.87 19.98 23.83
N ALA A 786 -19.18 18.86 24.03
CA ALA A 786 -19.22 17.72 23.11
C ALA A 786 -20.62 17.07 23.06
N ALA A 787 -21.24 17.09 21.88
CA ALA A 787 -22.56 16.50 21.71
C ALA A 787 -22.63 15.40 20.65
N LEU A 788 -21.77 15.43 19.63
CA LEU A 788 -21.83 14.49 18.50
C LEU A 788 -20.44 14.09 17.99
N LEU A 789 -20.19 12.79 17.82
CA LEU A 789 -19.10 12.27 16.99
C LEU A 789 -19.64 11.47 15.80
N VAL A 790 -19.20 11.83 14.60
CA VAL A 790 -19.63 11.24 13.33
C VAL A 790 -18.57 10.27 12.81
N PRO A 791 -18.94 9.09 12.26
CA PRO A 791 -17.96 8.17 11.69
C PRO A 791 -17.30 8.72 10.42
N PRO A 792 -16.18 8.12 9.98
CA PRO A 792 -15.54 8.51 8.73
C PRO A 792 -16.44 8.22 7.52
N TYR A 793 -16.36 9.05 6.49
CA TYR A 793 -17.11 8.84 5.26
C TYR A 793 -16.42 7.82 4.35
N LEU A 794 -17.20 7.06 3.59
CA LEU A 794 -16.66 6.43 2.38
C LEU A 794 -16.38 7.52 1.32
N PRO A 795 -15.33 7.38 0.48
CA PRO A 795 -15.00 8.39 -0.53
C PRO A 795 -16.17 8.81 -1.42
N GLN A 796 -17.00 7.86 -1.84
CA GLN A 796 -18.18 8.13 -2.68
C GLN A 796 -19.24 8.98 -1.95
N HIS A 797 -19.41 8.77 -0.64
CA HIS A 797 -20.36 9.55 0.18
C HIS A 797 -19.84 10.95 0.45
N ALA A 798 -18.55 11.07 0.73
CA ALA A 798 -17.88 12.35 0.85
C ALA A 798 -18.06 13.22 -0.40
N GLU A 799 -17.86 12.65 -1.59
CA GLU A 799 -18.07 13.35 -2.86
C GLU A 799 -19.50 13.88 -3.06
N LEU A 800 -20.51 13.15 -2.58
CA LEU A 800 -21.90 13.61 -2.63
C LEU A 800 -22.14 14.80 -1.70
N LEU A 801 -21.54 14.82 -0.52
CA LEU A 801 -21.66 15.93 0.44
C LEU A 801 -20.96 17.21 -0.03
N LEU A 802 -19.99 17.08 -0.93
CA LEU A 802 -19.26 18.20 -1.55
C LEU A 802 -20.06 18.93 -2.65
N GLN A 803 -21.24 18.43 -3.05
CA GLN A 803 -22.03 19.04 -4.13
C GLN A 803 -22.87 20.23 -3.65
N GLU A 804 -22.89 21.33 -4.41
CA GLU A 804 -23.68 22.55 -4.11
C GLU A 804 -25.19 22.28 -3.97
N SER A 805 -25.70 21.27 -4.68
CA SER A 805 -27.09 20.81 -4.61
C SER A 805 -27.48 20.34 -3.21
N TRP A 806 -26.55 19.70 -2.48
CA TRP A 806 -26.78 19.23 -1.12
C TRP A 806 -26.90 20.41 -0.14
N LEU A 807 -25.96 21.36 -0.20
CA LEU A 807 -25.98 22.54 0.66
C LEU A 807 -27.26 23.36 0.47
N THR A 808 -27.68 23.54 -0.80
CA THR A 808 -28.92 24.23 -1.15
C THR A 808 -30.14 23.53 -0.55
N ALA A 809 -30.19 22.20 -0.62
CA ALA A 809 -31.26 21.41 -0.03
C ALA A 809 -31.29 21.54 1.50
N GLN A 810 -30.13 21.58 2.17
CA GLN A 810 -30.05 21.77 3.62
C GLN A 810 -30.49 23.17 4.07
N GLN A 811 -30.11 24.21 3.33
CA GLN A 811 -30.56 25.58 3.61
C GLN A 811 -32.08 25.73 3.49
N GLN A 812 -32.70 25.10 2.49
CA GLN A 812 -34.17 25.10 2.34
C GLN A 812 -34.86 24.42 3.52
N LYS A 813 -34.31 23.31 4.00
CA LYS A 813 -34.82 22.59 5.18
C LYS A 813 -34.66 23.40 6.45
N CYS A 814 -33.51 24.06 6.67
CA CYS A 814 -33.30 24.94 7.83
C CYS A 814 -34.35 26.08 7.86
N LYS A 815 -34.64 26.68 6.69
CA LYS A 815 -35.69 27.71 6.56
C LYS A 815 -37.08 27.18 6.91
N LYS A 816 -37.43 25.96 6.51
CA LYS A 816 -38.72 25.31 6.86
C LYS A 816 -38.93 25.24 8.38
N TYR A 817 -37.87 24.96 9.13
CA TYR A 817 -37.93 24.72 10.58
C TYR A 817 -37.51 25.91 11.45
N GLY A 818 -37.22 27.08 10.84
CA GLY A 818 -36.74 28.26 11.57
C GLY A 818 -35.36 28.06 12.21
N LEU A 819 -34.54 27.17 11.66
CA LEU A 819 -33.16 26.92 12.09
C LEU A 819 -32.19 27.89 11.39
N PRO A 820 -31.04 28.23 12.00
CA PRO A 820 -30.01 29.03 11.33
C PRO A 820 -29.53 28.33 10.05
N GLU A 821 -29.00 29.10 9.09
CA GLU A 821 -28.36 28.50 7.93
C GLU A 821 -27.17 27.62 8.40
N PRO A 822 -27.04 26.39 7.86
CA PRO A 822 -26.03 25.45 8.33
C PRO A 822 -24.66 26.07 8.11
N SER A 823 -23.82 26.08 9.15
CA SER A 823 -22.47 26.59 8.96
C SER A 823 -21.72 25.73 7.96
N GLU A 824 -20.74 26.34 7.31
CA GLU A 824 -19.86 25.62 6.41
C GLU A 824 -19.06 24.52 7.14
N ARG A 825 -19.05 24.47 8.49
CA ARG A 825 -18.29 23.49 9.27
C ARG A 825 -19.12 22.30 9.77
N VAL A 826 -20.39 22.21 9.40
CA VAL A 826 -21.31 21.21 9.93
C VAL A 826 -20.98 19.80 9.41
N ILE A 827 -20.70 18.86 10.33
CA ILE A 827 -20.47 17.44 10.02
C ILE A 827 -21.79 16.69 10.20
N VAL A 828 -22.25 16.03 9.14
CA VAL A 828 -23.55 15.37 9.13
C VAL A 828 -23.40 13.86 9.31
N PRO A 829 -24.15 13.23 10.23
CA PRO A 829 -24.15 11.79 10.34
C PRO A 829 -24.57 11.10 9.03
N THR A 830 -23.74 10.20 8.53
CA THR A 830 -24.16 9.26 7.50
C THR A 830 -25.04 8.18 8.10
N ASP A 831 -26.12 7.85 7.39
CA ASP A 831 -27.01 6.75 7.77
C ASP A 831 -27.55 6.84 9.20
N LYS A 832 -27.74 8.06 9.75
CA LYS A 832 -28.33 8.24 11.10
C LYS A 832 -27.55 7.51 12.21
N MET A 833 -26.25 7.22 12.01
CA MET A 833 -25.37 6.57 12.97
C MET A 833 -24.26 7.52 13.43
N PHE A 834 -24.04 7.58 14.75
CA PHE A 834 -23.12 8.53 15.39
C PHE A 834 -22.97 8.20 16.87
N TRP A 835 -21.94 8.72 17.53
CA TRP A 835 -21.91 8.83 18.99
C TRP A 835 -22.50 10.15 19.44
N TYR A 836 -23.14 10.16 20.61
CA TYR A 836 -23.69 11.38 21.20
C TYR A 836 -23.63 11.38 22.73
N SER A 837 -23.77 12.58 23.31
CA SER A 837 -23.99 12.79 24.75
C SER A 837 -25.49 12.94 25.05
N PRO A 838 -26.12 12.00 25.78
CA PRO A 838 -27.52 12.12 26.20
C PRO A 838 -27.79 13.41 26.99
N ALA A 839 -26.87 13.81 27.87
CA ALA A 839 -26.98 15.03 28.66
C ALA A 839 -27.00 16.28 27.77
N ALA A 840 -26.17 16.32 26.72
CA ALA A 840 -26.18 17.45 25.78
C ALA A 840 -27.50 17.55 25.01
N LEU A 841 -28.08 16.42 24.58
CA LEU A 841 -29.33 16.39 23.82
C LEU A 841 -30.58 16.69 24.65
N ASN A 842 -30.62 16.24 25.91
CA ASN A 842 -31.79 16.42 26.78
C ASN A 842 -32.05 17.89 27.16
N THR A 843 -31.07 18.77 26.94
CA THR A 843 -31.22 20.22 27.19
C THR A 843 -31.83 21.00 26.03
N LEU A 844 -32.08 20.35 24.89
CA LEU A 844 -32.52 21.02 23.66
C LEU A 844 -34.04 20.98 23.48
N PRO A 845 -34.67 22.09 23.04
CA PRO A 845 -36.07 22.11 22.68
C PRO A 845 -36.27 21.48 21.29
N TRP A 846 -36.88 20.30 21.22
CA TRP A 846 -37.17 19.61 19.95
C TRP A 846 -38.56 19.97 19.42
N PRO A 847 -38.69 20.62 18.24
CA PRO A 847 -40.00 20.83 17.62
C PRO A 847 -40.64 19.51 17.21
N GLU A 848 -41.92 19.30 17.55
CA GLU A 848 -42.62 18.03 17.27
C GLU A 848 -42.64 17.71 15.76
N GLU A 849 -42.85 18.72 14.92
CA GLU A 849 -42.81 18.61 13.45
C GLU A 849 -41.42 18.24 12.89
N LEU A 850 -40.33 18.57 13.60
CA LEU A 850 -38.97 18.22 13.19
C LEU A 850 -38.64 16.77 13.57
N VAL A 851 -39.11 16.32 14.72
CA VAL A 851 -38.89 14.94 15.22
C VAL A 851 -39.64 13.90 14.37
N GLU A 852 -40.73 14.30 13.72
CA GLU A 852 -41.49 13.42 12.82
C GLU A 852 -41.00 13.48 11.37
N ASP A 853 -40.04 14.35 11.03
CA ASP A 853 -39.50 14.49 9.67
C ASP A 853 -38.35 13.49 9.41
N THR A 854 -38.32 12.95 8.19
CA THR A 854 -37.28 12.04 7.71
C THR A 854 -35.88 12.64 7.70
N ASP A 855 -35.77 13.97 7.62
CA ASP A 855 -34.53 14.73 7.55
C ASP A 855 -33.95 15.11 8.92
N PHE A 856 -34.63 14.73 10.02
CA PHE A 856 -34.24 15.04 11.40
C PHE A 856 -32.72 14.93 11.64
N TYR A 857 -32.11 13.78 11.28
CA TYR A 857 -30.68 13.53 11.53
C TYR A 857 -29.74 14.37 10.66
N THR A 858 -30.20 14.84 9.50
CA THR A 858 -29.41 15.74 8.64
C THR A 858 -29.37 17.17 9.19
N LEU A 859 -30.40 17.57 9.93
CA LEU A 859 -30.50 18.88 10.58
C LEU A 859 -30.00 18.90 12.02
N LEU A 860 -29.86 17.73 12.65
CA LEU A 860 -29.40 17.57 14.03
C LEU A 860 -28.12 18.37 14.33
N PRO A 861 -27.05 18.32 13.52
CA PRO A 861 -25.86 19.13 13.77
C PRO A 861 -26.10 20.64 13.79
N THR A 862 -27.02 21.15 12.96
CA THR A 862 -27.37 22.58 12.93
C THR A 862 -28.10 22.99 14.20
N VAL A 863 -28.99 22.13 14.73
CA VAL A 863 -29.66 22.34 16.03
C VAL A 863 -28.63 22.39 17.16
N LEU A 864 -27.63 21.49 17.12
CA LEU A 864 -26.56 21.44 18.11
C LEU A 864 -25.67 22.68 18.07
N GLU A 865 -25.32 23.14 16.88
CA GLU A 865 -24.52 24.35 16.68
C GLU A 865 -25.24 25.60 17.22
N GLN A 866 -26.56 25.72 16.99
CA GLN A 866 -27.38 26.80 17.56
C GLN A 866 -27.34 26.84 19.09
N ALA A 867 -27.17 25.68 19.73
CA ALA A 867 -27.07 25.54 21.17
C ALA A 867 -25.61 25.53 21.69
N GLU A 868 -24.67 26.02 20.88
CA GLU A 868 -23.24 26.09 21.19
C GLU A 868 -22.63 24.73 21.55
N LYS A 869 -23.14 23.65 20.95
CA LYS A 869 -22.61 22.29 21.11
C LYS A 869 -21.66 21.92 19.98
N VAL A 870 -20.66 21.12 20.31
CA VAL A 870 -19.60 20.66 19.41
C VAL A 870 -20.01 19.35 18.73
N THR A 871 -19.93 19.38 17.41
CA THR A 871 -20.00 18.20 16.53
C THR A 871 -18.62 17.99 15.89
N GLN A 872 -18.10 16.76 15.93
CA GLN A 872 -16.75 16.44 15.47
C GLN A 872 -16.74 15.12 14.69
N SER A 873 -15.79 14.94 13.77
CA SER A 873 -15.52 13.63 13.16
C SER A 873 -14.65 12.79 14.07
N ILE A 874 -14.97 11.49 14.15
CA ILE A 874 -14.22 10.54 14.96
C ILE A 874 -12.77 10.36 14.48
N GLN A 875 -12.44 10.69 13.23
CA GLN A 875 -11.05 10.65 12.75
C GLN A 875 -10.16 11.73 13.36
N LEU A 876 -10.75 12.82 13.86
CA LEU A 876 -10.01 13.91 14.50
C LEU A 876 -9.77 13.67 16.00
N VAL A 877 -10.36 12.62 16.57
CA VAL A 877 -10.28 12.20 17.98
C VAL A 877 -9.34 11.01 18.11
#